data_AF-A0A9E4JGP5-F1
#
_entry.id   AF-A0A9E4JGP5-F1
#
_cell.length_a   1.000
_cell.length_b   1.000
_cell.length_c   1.000
_cell.angle_alpha   90.00
_cell.angle_beta   90.00
_cell.angle_gamma   90.00
#
_symmetry.space_group_name_H-M   'P 1'
#
loop_
_entity.id
_entity.type
_entity.pdbx_description
1 polymer ?
#
loop_
_entity_poly.entity_id
_entity_poly.type
_entity_poly.pdbx_seq_one_letter_code
_entity_poly.pdbx_strand_id
1 'polypeptide(L)'
;MDETESLGVAIIGLAGRFPGAATLEGFWELLKNGREAIVTFSDEELLAAGVDPELLKNPNYVKAGAFLSDIEAFDASFFEMSVRDAELADPQQRLLMESAWQALEQAGYPPTTTEARIGLYAGVGENTYLRHHLQPHWAELAQAVGEYRLAILNDKDFLATHTAYKLNLTGPAVTVQSACSTSLVAVHIACQSLLNFECDMALAGGVSIFLPQNQGYLYQEGMILSPDGHCRAFDAQAQGTIIGGGVGVVLLKRLDEALSDGDTIHGVILGSAINNDGSDKIGYTAPSVRGQTHVILEAQAAADIHPHDISYIEAHGTGTRLGDPIEIQALTQAFRANTQRRGYCAIGSVKTNIGHADTAAGVAGLIKTVLALKHRQILPSLNFEKPNPEIDFDNSPFFVNNRLQDWGVAGDKRRIAGVSSFGMGGTNAHLIVAEAPTVEPSSPARPAQLITLSAKTPTALQAATHNLAHWLQQHPEASLPDVAYTLNRGRQRFAYRRICVCSQTTEAVEQLTQPELPLTHFTTEKNPDVIFLFPGQGTQYLNMTRNLYETEPQFRETLDRCATLLQPHLQQDLRHLLYGDNEQQEFQLKQTAITQPALFAVEYALATLWISWGVQPKAMLGHSIGEYVAACLAGVFSLEDALTVVTARGKLIQSLPSGAMLAVKLSEEAVQPWLTPDLSLAVINGVERCVLSGSHEAIAKLHQKLETEGIDCRNLHTSHGFHSHLMEPILAPFAEQIKQITLHPPTLPYLSNVTGTWISPQQATDPEYWVRHLRHTVRFRDNLQALFEQKAEILLEVGPGQTLFTLAQQHPNKSSELTVLYSLPRQRATENHAETRQILLTLGQLWSNGVSVNWDEFYRCEKRYRLPLPTYPFERLKCWIDAAKPIPQTVNYSPLKSTTIPTNSATFIPGKRELSLLEQKIAAIWSQCLGIPEIEPDADFFDLGGDSLLATQLVSCLRTQLQVNLETHSLLQAPTIAQLATLISDETTHPEARQKLPNLVVEIQPGNPAHQPLILMHPVGGHVYFYRELAHYLDSQFPIYAIRAQGVEGEAEPLTNMTEMVQVYTAALQAFKPHGPYYLGGSSFGGTLAFAMAQQLIAQGETVDFLALIDTPSPGNMPALLDETADILFYLLIVGNQIDIDLERLRTLDEEEQLDFYLQQAGETRMTRKDLKIMLKLFKANLRAMRDYLPPTYPGKIHFFLARERDEFNAKTPALGWIELAEKGIEIYGIPGNHITINKEPHVQHLAAILQECLNRSLTRSSPF
;
A
#
# COMPACT_ATOMS: atom_id res chain seq x y z
N MET A 1 21.66 27.09 -22.07
CA MET A 1 20.74 26.08 -22.62
C MET A 1 20.31 26.59 -23.99
N ASP A 2 20.40 25.76 -25.02
CA ASP A 2 19.67 26.02 -26.26
C ASP A 2 18.18 25.75 -26.03
N GLU A 3 17.29 26.36 -26.82
CA GLU A 3 15.84 26.18 -26.67
C GLU A 3 15.40 24.72 -26.93
N THR A 4 16.22 23.92 -27.62
CA THR A 4 16.00 22.48 -27.82
C THR A 4 16.27 21.63 -26.57
N GLU A 5 16.92 22.16 -25.53
CA GLU A 5 17.17 21.39 -24.30
C GLU A 5 15.94 21.28 -23.39
N SER A 6 14.90 22.11 -23.56
CA SER A 6 13.74 22.15 -22.66
C SER A 6 12.71 21.03 -22.86
N LEU A 7 12.89 20.17 -23.88
CA LEU A 7 11.96 19.06 -24.18
C LEU A 7 12.51 17.68 -23.78
N GLY A 8 13.70 17.62 -23.18
CA GLY A 8 14.26 16.38 -22.67
C GLY A 8 13.52 15.84 -21.44
N VAL A 9 13.47 14.53 -21.29
CA VAL A 9 12.94 13.85 -20.09
C VAL A 9 14.11 13.27 -19.30
N ALA A 10 14.32 13.78 -18.09
CA ALA A 10 15.36 13.32 -17.17
C ALA A 10 14.98 11.98 -16.53
N ILE A 11 15.93 11.05 -16.49
CA ILE A 11 15.85 9.82 -15.70
C ILE A 11 16.44 10.13 -14.32
N ILE A 12 15.58 10.36 -13.33
CA ILE A 12 15.97 10.81 -11.98
C ILE A 12 15.98 9.67 -10.95
N GLY A 13 15.23 8.59 -11.20
CA GLY A 13 15.18 7.39 -10.35
C GLY A 13 15.45 6.11 -11.11
N LEU A 14 16.13 5.16 -10.48
CA LEU A 14 16.43 3.83 -11.02
C LEU A 14 16.22 2.74 -9.96
N ALA A 15 15.51 1.67 -10.32
CA ALA A 15 15.44 0.42 -9.57
C ALA A 15 15.38 -0.79 -10.51
N GLY A 16 15.84 -1.95 -10.04
CA GLY A 16 15.72 -3.20 -10.79
C GLY A 16 16.43 -4.39 -10.15
N ARG A 17 15.98 -5.59 -10.50
CA ARG A 17 16.54 -6.88 -10.08
C ARG A 17 16.59 -7.79 -11.31
N PHE A 18 17.75 -8.38 -11.58
CA PHE A 18 18.05 -9.14 -12.79
C PHE A 18 18.74 -10.46 -12.45
N PRO A 19 18.76 -11.45 -13.37
CA PRO A 19 19.50 -12.69 -13.18
C PRO A 19 20.96 -12.45 -12.76
N GLY A 20 21.39 -13.11 -11.69
CA GLY A 20 22.71 -12.92 -11.07
C GLY A 20 22.93 -11.59 -10.33
N ALA A 21 21.92 -10.70 -10.26
CA ALA A 21 22.06 -9.34 -9.75
C ALA A 21 20.80 -8.83 -9.00
N ALA A 22 20.80 -8.97 -7.67
CA ALA A 22 19.68 -8.54 -6.82
C ALA A 22 19.57 -7.00 -6.62
N THR A 23 20.57 -6.22 -7.03
CA THR A 23 20.61 -4.74 -7.02
C THR A 23 21.30 -4.19 -8.27
N LEU A 24 21.20 -2.88 -8.52
CA LEU A 24 21.81 -2.23 -9.69
C LEU A 24 23.35 -2.17 -9.64
N GLU A 25 23.94 -2.13 -8.45
CA GLU A 25 25.40 -2.20 -8.25
C GLU A 25 25.91 -3.61 -8.59
N GLY A 26 25.17 -4.63 -8.15
CA GLY A 26 25.41 -6.02 -8.55
C GLY A 26 25.25 -6.24 -10.05
N PHE A 27 24.28 -5.56 -10.68
CA PHE A 27 24.05 -5.61 -12.13
C PHE A 27 25.18 -4.94 -12.90
N TRP A 28 25.63 -3.75 -12.46
CA TRP A 28 26.80 -3.07 -13.02
C TRP A 28 28.05 -3.97 -12.96
N GLU A 29 28.38 -4.55 -11.80
CA GLU A 29 29.53 -5.46 -11.67
C GLU A 29 29.32 -6.85 -12.30
N LEU A 30 28.10 -7.21 -12.71
CA LEU A 30 27.86 -8.38 -13.57
C LEU A 30 28.25 -8.06 -15.02
N LEU A 31 27.72 -6.96 -15.56
CA LEU A 31 27.95 -6.53 -16.95
C LEU A 31 29.39 -6.07 -17.18
N LYS A 32 29.95 -5.23 -16.28
CA LYS A 32 31.30 -4.65 -16.38
C LYS A 32 32.39 -5.72 -16.42
N ASN A 33 32.24 -6.76 -15.60
CA ASN A 33 33.17 -7.90 -15.56
C ASN A 33 32.87 -8.97 -16.63
N GLY A 34 31.97 -8.68 -17.59
CA GLY A 34 31.67 -9.55 -18.72
C GLY A 34 31.08 -10.90 -18.35
N ARG A 35 30.31 -10.97 -17.27
CA ARG A 35 29.73 -12.22 -16.79
C ARG A 35 28.38 -12.52 -17.44
N GLU A 36 28.17 -13.80 -17.73
CA GLU A 36 26.89 -14.38 -18.13
C GLU A 36 26.19 -14.89 -16.85
N ALA A 37 24.88 -14.63 -16.75
CA ALA A 37 24.02 -15.00 -15.62
C ALA A 37 23.16 -16.23 -15.89
N ILE A 38 23.38 -16.88 -17.03
CA ILE A 38 22.70 -18.11 -17.42
C ILE A 38 23.24 -19.25 -16.55
N VAL A 39 22.34 -20.00 -15.93
CA VAL A 39 22.67 -21.19 -15.17
C VAL A 39 22.45 -22.41 -16.06
N THR A 40 23.45 -23.28 -16.14
CA THR A 40 23.34 -24.63 -16.73
C THR A 40 23.21 -25.65 -15.61
N PHE A 41 22.25 -26.55 -15.71
CA PHE A 41 21.92 -27.53 -14.66
C PHE A 41 22.38 -28.95 -15.01
N SER A 42 22.76 -29.70 -13.98
CA SER A 42 22.92 -31.15 -14.05
C SER A 42 21.57 -31.87 -14.03
N ASP A 43 21.56 -33.11 -14.51
CA ASP A 43 20.39 -34.00 -14.44
C ASP A 43 19.92 -34.24 -12.99
N GLU A 44 20.83 -34.23 -12.00
CA GLU A 44 20.48 -34.37 -10.58
C GLU A 44 19.70 -33.15 -10.06
N GLU A 45 20.16 -31.93 -10.39
CA GLU A 45 19.46 -30.69 -10.03
C GLU A 45 18.09 -30.59 -10.69
N LEU A 46 17.97 -31.00 -11.96
CA LEU A 46 16.70 -30.96 -12.70
C LEU A 46 15.70 -32.01 -12.19
N LEU A 47 16.17 -33.21 -11.84
CA LEU A 47 15.33 -34.23 -11.18
C LEU A 47 14.86 -33.74 -9.80
N ALA A 48 15.73 -33.08 -9.03
CA ALA A 48 15.36 -32.46 -7.75
C ALA A 48 14.38 -31.28 -7.92
N ALA A 49 14.48 -30.53 -9.02
CA ALA A 49 13.53 -29.50 -9.42
C ALA A 49 12.22 -30.03 -10.04
N GLY A 50 12.04 -31.36 -10.09
CA GLY A 50 10.79 -32.01 -10.54
C GLY A 50 10.64 -32.17 -12.06
N VAL A 51 11.71 -32.05 -12.85
CA VAL A 51 11.68 -32.30 -14.30
C VAL A 51 11.53 -33.80 -14.58
N ASP A 52 10.66 -34.13 -15.54
CA ASP A 52 10.40 -35.51 -15.97
C ASP A 52 11.69 -36.20 -16.49
N PRO A 53 12.07 -37.39 -15.97
CA PRO A 53 13.18 -38.20 -16.49
C PRO A 53 13.13 -38.51 -17.99
N GLU A 54 11.94 -38.59 -18.61
CA GLU A 54 11.81 -38.78 -20.07
C GLU A 54 12.04 -37.47 -20.84
N LEU A 55 11.68 -36.32 -20.26
CA LEU A 55 12.01 -35.01 -20.84
C LEU A 55 13.52 -34.75 -20.80
N LEU A 56 14.21 -35.16 -19.73
CA LEU A 56 15.67 -35.06 -19.61
C LEU A 56 16.45 -35.93 -20.61
N LYS A 57 15.82 -36.97 -21.17
CA LYS A 57 16.37 -37.82 -22.24
C LYS A 57 16.13 -37.25 -23.63
N ASN A 58 15.25 -36.25 -23.77
CA ASN A 58 14.98 -35.63 -25.07
C ASN A 58 16.22 -34.84 -25.52
N PRO A 59 16.83 -35.14 -26.69
CA PRO A 59 18.04 -34.46 -27.15
C PRO A 59 17.84 -32.96 -27.43
N ASN A 60 16.58 -32.50 -27.52
CA ASN A 60 16.24 -31.09 -27.68
C ASN A 60 16.02 -30.37 -26.34
N TYR A 61 16.10 -31.04 -25.18
CA TYR A 61 15.90 -30.38 -23.88
C TYR A 61 17.18 -29.65 -23.44
N VAL A 62 17.14 -28.31 -23.53
CA VAL A 62 18.26 -27.42 -23.22
C VAL A 62 18.26 -27.13 -21.72
N LYS A 63 19.28 -27.65 -21.03
CA LYS A 63 19.41 -27.67 -19.57
C LYS A 63 19.92 -26.34 -19.00
N ALA A 64 19.39 -25.21 -19.47
CA ALA A 64 19.84 -23.87 -19.08
C ALA A 64 18.70 -22.84 -18.98
N GLY A 65 18.89 -21.78 -18.16
CA GLY A 65 17.93 -20.68 -18.00
C GLY A 65 18.45 -19.51 -17.17
N ALA A 66 17.64 -18.45 -17.02
CA ALA A 66 18.01 -17.22 -16.31
C ALA A 66 16.95 -16.78 -15.28
N PHE A 67 17.32 -16.81 -14.00
CA PHE A 67 16.37 -16.79 -12.87
C PHE A 67 16.63 -15.64 -11.90
N LEU A 68 15.58 -15.20 -11.20
CA LEU A 68 15.68 -14.19 -10.14
C LEU A 68 15.78 -14.87 -8.77
N SER A 69 16.63 -14.35 -7.88
CA SER A 69 16.63 -14.77 -6.48
C SER A 69 15.43 -14.16 -5.73
N ASP A 70 15.02 -14.85 -4.66
CA ASP A 70 14.12 -14.32 -3.64
C ASP A 70 12.74 -13.85 -4.16
N ILE A 71 12.24 -14.41 -5.27
CA ILE A 71 10.91 -14.08 -5.82
C ILE A 71 9.76 -14.41 -4.85
N GLU A 72 10.00 -15.33 -3.92
CA GLU A 72 9.05 -15.71 -2.88
C GLU A 72 8.95 -14.65 -1.76
N ALA A 73 9.92 -13.73 -1.66
CA ALA A 73 10.12 -12.88 -0.50
C ALA A 73 9.51 -11.47 -0.69
N PHE A 74 8.67 -11.01 0.25
CA PHE A 74 8.04 -9.69 0.21
C PHE A 74 7.71 -9.16 1.61
N ASP A 75 7.79 -7.84 1.83
CA ASP A 75 7.38 -7.19 3.08
C ASP A 75 5.90 -6.75 3.00
N ALA A 76 5.01 -7.72 3.19
CA ALA A 76 3.56 -7.49 3.17
C ALA A 76 3.12 -6.44 4.21
N SER A 77 3.81 -6.37 5.36
CA SER A 77 3.48 -5.45 6.45
C SER A 77 3.75 -4.00 6.06
N PHE A 78 4.81 -3.76 5.30
CA PHE A 78 5.18 -2.44 4.83
C PHE A 78 4.15 -1.87 3.85
N PHE A 79 3.68 -2.69 2.89
CA PHE A 79 2.67 -2.29 1.91
C PHE A 79 1.23 -2.50 2.40
N GLU A 80 1.01 -2.71 3.69
CA GLU A 80 -0.31 -2.83 4.31
C GLU A 80 -1.19 -3.90 3.61
N MET A 81 -0.55 -5.01 3.25
CA MET A 81 -1.19 -6.23 2.75
C MET A 81 -1.22 -7.27 3.88
N SER A 82 -2.24 -8.13 3.94
CA SER A 82 -2.14 -9.30 4.80
C SER A 82 -1.09 -10.26 4.24
N VAL A 83 -0.47 -11.08 5.09
CA VAL A 83 0.47 -12.13 4.62
C VAL A 83 -0.22 -13.05 3.62
N ARG A 84 -1.52 -13.34 3.80
CA ARG A 84 -2.31 -14.14 2.86
C ARG A 84 -2.54 -13.47 1.51
N ASP A 85 -2.71 -12.14 1.46
CA ASP A 85 -2.76 -11.42 0.18
C ASP A 85 -1.41 -11.50 -0.54
N ALA A 86 -0.30 -11.37 0.20
CA ALA A 86 1.03 -11.48 -0.39
C ALA A 86 1.39 -12.91 -0.84
N GLU A 87 0.90 -13.95 -0.15
CA GLU A 87 1.00 -15.35 -0.61
C GLU A 87 0.26 -15.57 -1.93
N LEU A 88 -0.94 -14.98 -2.06
CA LEU A 88 -1.81 -15.14 -3.23
C LEU A 88 -1.46 -14.19 -4.38
N ALA A 89 -0.69 -13.12 -4.13
CA ALA A 89 -0.25 -12.18 -5.14
C ALA A 89 0.83 -12.76 -6.05
N ASP A 90 0.69 -12.52 -7.35
CA ASP A 90 1.76 -12.74 -8.32
C ASP A 90 3.06 -12.06 -7.83
N PRO A 91 4.20 -12.79 -7.71
CA PRO A 91 5.49 -12.18 -7.38
C PRO A 91 5.88 -11.03 -8.32
N GLN A 92 5.32 -10.96 -9.54
CA GLN A 92 5.49 -9.84 -10.45
C GLN A 92 4.86 -8.54 -9.91
N GLN A 93 3.64 -8.58 -9.35
CA GLN A 93 3.05 -7.42 -8.69
C GLN A 93 3.91 -6.98 -7.49
N ARG A 94 4.34 -7.95 -6.66
CA ARG A 94 5.14 -7.72 -5.45
C ARG A 94 6.49 -7.06 -5.75
N LEU A 95 7.25 -7.59 -6.72
CA LEU A 95 8.54 -7.02 -7.10
C LEU A 95 8.43 -5.68 -7.82
N LEU A 96 7.35 -5.43 -8.59
CA LEU A 96 7.11 -4.10 -9.15
C LEU A 96 6.85 -3.07 -8.05
N MET A 97 6.06 -3.42 -7.03
CA MET A 97 5.70 -2.54 -5.92
C MET A 97 6.93 -2.14 -5.07
N GLU A 98 7.81 -3.10 -4.76
CA GLU A 98 9.11 -2.78 -4.13
C GLU A 98 10.00 -1.91 -5.04
N SER A 99 10.07 -2.22 -6.35
CA SER A 99 10.92 -1.48 -7.30
C SER A 99 10.42 -0.04 -7.52
N ALA A 100 9.11 0.17 -7.52
CA ALA A 100 8.48 1.49 -7.61
C ALA A 100 8.79 2.35 -6.37
N TRP A 101 8.68 1.78 -5.16
CA TRP A 101 9.12 2.46 -3.93
C TRP A 101 10.62 2.81 -3.99
N GLN A 102 11.46 1.86 -4.40
CA GLN A 102 12.91 2.04 -4.50
C GLN A 102 13.28 3.15 -5.51
N ALA A 103 12.64 3.21 -6.68
CA ALA A 103 12.92 4.24 -7.68
C ALA A 103 12.58 5.66 -7.18
N LEU A 104 11.51 5.82 -6.39
CA LEU A 104 11.13 7.09 -5.77
C LEU A 104 12.14 7.53 -4.69
N GLU A 105 12.54 6.63 -3.80
CA GLU A 105 13.56 6.93 -2.80
C GLU A 105 14.96 7.16 -3.41
N GLN A 106 15.32 6.43 -4.48
CA GLN A 106 16.60 6.59 -5.17
C GLN A 106 16.68 7.95 -5.92
N ALA A 107 15.53 8.50 -6.34
CA ALA A 107 15.42 9.87 -6.83
C ALA A 107 15.36 10.94 -5.71
N GLY A 108 15.10 10.56 -4.45
CA GLY A 108 14.98 11.49 -3.33
C GLY A 108 13.58 12.10 -3.15
N TYR A 109 12.51 11.33 -3.42
CA TYR A 109 11.12 11.73 -3.19
C TYR A 109 10.41 10.79 -2.20
N PRO A 110 9.63 11.31 -1.23
CA PRO A 110 8.87 10.48 -0.30
C PRO A 110 7.59 9.97 -1.00
N PRO A 111 7.39 8.64 -1.18
CA PRO A 111 6.35 8.12 -2.07
C PRO A 111 4.92 8.58 -1.77
N THR A 112 4.53 8.58 -0.50
CA THR A 112 3.12 8.82 -0.09
C THR A 112 2.82 10.24 0.38
N THR A 113 3.83 11.10 0.52
CA THR A 113 3.68 12.48 1.07
C THR A 113 4.21 13.60 0.17
N THR A 114 4.44 13.29 -1.11
CA THR A 114 4.65 14.30 -2.16
C THR A 114 3.32 14.85 -2.68
N GLU A 115 3.29 16.12 -3.07
CA GLU A 115 2.12 16.75 -3.72
C GLU A 115 2.10 16.55 -5.25
N ALA A 116 3.18 16.02 -5.83
CA ALA A 116 3.32 15.82 -7.27
C ALA A 116 2.42 14.67 -7.78
N ARG A 117 1.76 14.89 -8.93
CA ARG A 117 0.94 13.85 -9.58
C ARG A 117 1.87 12.83 -10.24
N ILE A 118 2.17 11.73 -9.57
CA ILE A 118 3.01 10.66 -10.10
C ILE A 118 2.16 9.71 -10.95
N GLY A 119 2.48 9.58 -12.25
CA GLY A 119 1.95 8.52 -13.12
C GLY A 119 2.73 7.21 -13.00
N LEU A 120 2.12 6.09 -13.39
CA LEU A 120 2.75 4.76 -13.39
C LEU A 120 2.38 3.97 -14.65
N TYR A 121 3.39 3.66 -15.47
CA TYR A 121 3.25 2.96 -16.75
C TYR A 121 4.11 1.70 -16.71
N ALA A 122 3.49 0.52 -16.59
CA ALA A 122 4.21 -0.73 -16.38
C ALA A 122 3.59 -1.88 -17.18
N GLY A 123 4.39 -2.90 -17.50
CA GLY A 123 3.89 -4.17 -18.04
C GLY A 123 4.35 -5.37 -17.23
N VAL A 124 3.59 -6.45 -17.32
CA VAL A 124 3.82 -7.72 -16.63
C VAL A 124 3.85 -8.88 -17.63
N GLY A 125 4.72 -9.86 -17.42
CA GLY A 125 4.75 -11.09 -18.23
C GLY A 125 3.51 -11.97 -18.04
N GLU A 126 3.51 -13.17 -18.62
CA GLU A 126 2.49 -14.18 -18.34
C GLU A 126 2.46 -14.47 -16.82
N ASN A 127 1.29 -14.44 -16.18
CA ASN A 127 1.17 -14.87 -14.78
C ASN A 127 1.27 -16.40 -14.68
N THR A 128 2.51 -16.87 -14.68
CA THR A 128 2.87 -18.28 -14.51
C THR A 128 2.64 -18.78 -13.07
N TYR A 129 2.49 -17.88 -12.10
CA TYR A 129 2.18 -18.21 -10.70
C TYR A 129 0.73 -18.66 -10.54
N LEU A 130 -0.21 -17.91 -11.14
CA LEU A 130 -1.60 -18.32 -11.28
C LEU A 130 -1.68 -19.74 -11.88
N ARG A 131 -1.05 -19.98 -13.04
CA ARG A 131 -1.10 -21.29 -13.71
C ARG A 131 -0.54 -22.46 -12.88
N HIS A 132 0.61 -22.28 -12.22
CA HIS A 132 1.34 -23.41 -11.62
C HIS A 132 1.17 -23.58 -10.11
N HIS A 133 0.81 -22.50 -9.40
CA HIS A 133 0.70 -22.49 -7.93
C HIS A 133 -0.73 -22.26 -7.42
N LEU A 134 -1.53 -21.44 -8.11
CA LEU A 134 -2.89 -21.12 -7.65
C LEU A 134 -3.97 -21.96 -8.33
N GLN A 135 -3.86 -22.19 -9.65
CA GLN A 135 -4.83 -22.96 -10.44
C GLN A 135 -5.07 -24.39 -9.92
N PRO A 136 -4.03 -25.16 -9.46
CA PRO A 136 -4.25 -26.48 -8.86
C PRO A 136 -5.04 -26.45 -7.55
N HIS A 137 -5.14 -25.28 -6.92
CA HIS A 137 -5.84 -25.03 -5.66
C HIS A 137 -7.06 -24.09 -5.85
N TRP A 138 -7.46 -23.78 -7.10
CA TRP A 138 -8.34 -22.63 -7.38
C TRP A 138 -9.67 -22.71 -6.63
N ALA A 139 -10.33 -23.88 -6.59
CA ALA A 139 -11.60 -24.05 -5.90
C ALA A 139 -11.50 -23.75 -4.39
N GLU A 140 -10.46 -24.28 -3.72
CA GLU A 140 -10.19 -24.03 -2.29
C GLU A 140 -9.92 -22.53 -2.04
N LEU A 141 -9.09 -21.91 -2.89
CA LEU A 141 -8.73 -20.50 -2.77
C LEU A 141 -9.93 -19.58 -3.05
N ALA A 142 -10.72 -19.89 -4.09
CA ALA A 142 -11.92 -19.15 -4.47
C ALA A 142 -12.97 -19.16 -3.36
N GLN A 143 -13.24 -20.34 -2.77
CA GLN A 143 -14.15 -20.49 -1.63
C GLN A 143 -13.62 -19.76 -0.37
N ALA A 144 -12.31 -19.81 -0.12
CA ALA A 144 -11.71 -19.26 1.10
C ALA A 144 -11.48 -17.73 1.09
N VAL A 145 -11.23 -17.10 -0.07
CA VAL A 145 -10.92 -15.65 -0.16
C VAL A 145 -11.73 -14.86 -1.20
N GLY A 146 -12.50 -15.51 -2.06
CA GLY A 146 -13.30 -14.90 -3.13
C GLY A 146 -12.53 -14.65 -4.43
N GLU A 147 -13.11 -15.04 -5.57
CA GLU A 147 -12.46 -14.96 -6.89
C GLU A 147 -12.07 -13.53 -7.29
N TYR A 148 -12.90 -12.52 -7.00
CA TYR A 148 -12.58 -11.11 -7.28
C TYR A 148 -11.29 -10.64 -6.58
N ARG A 149 -11.00 -11.17 -5.38
CA ARG A 149 -9.77 -10.87 -4.64
C ARG A 149 -8.56 -11.59 -5.26
N LEU A 150 -8.73 -12.84 -5.71
CA LEU A 150 -7.69 -13.55 -6.47
C LEU A 150 -7.37 -12.82 -7.78
N ALA A 151 -8.39 -12.32 -8.48
CA ALA A 151 -8.26 -11.57 -9.73
C ALA A 151 -7.47 -10.26 -9.55
N ILE A 152 -7.77 -9.44 -8.53
CA ILE A 152 -6.98 -8.21 -8.23
C ILE A 152 -5.49 -8.53 -8.02
N LEU A 153 -5.19 -9.65 -7.36
CA LEU A 153 -3.84 -10.04 -6.99
C LEU A 153 -3.06 -10.78 -8.11
N ASN A 154 -3.72 -11.12 -9.23
CA ASN A 154 -3.14 -11.97 -10.29
C ASN A 154 -3.39 -11.52 -11.74
N ASP A 155 -4.44 -10.74 -12.02
CA ASP A 155 -4.64 -10.23 -13.37
C ASP A 155 -3.68 -9.06 -13.67
N LYS A 156 -3.29 -8.94 -14.94
CA LYS A 156 -2.40 -7.90 -15.47
C LYS A 156 -2.99 -6.50 -15.36
N ASP A 157 -4.31 -6.35 -15.48
CA ASP A 157 -4.99 -5.05 -15.60
C ASP A 157 -4.93 -4.27 -14.27
N PHE A 158 -4.72 -4.97 -13.15
CA PHE A 158 -4.54 -4.37 -11.83
C PHE A 158 -3.09 -4.03 -11.47
N LEU A 159 -2.09 -4.44 -12.25
CA LEU A 159 -0.66 -4.25 -11.95
C LEU A 159 -0.32 -2.79 -11.59
N ALA A 160 -0.65 -1.86 -12.49
CA ALA A 160 -0.36 -0.44 -12.30
C ALA A 160 -1.29 0.21 -11.27
N THR A 161 -2.59 -0.11 -11.30
CA THR A 161 -3.61 0.54 -10.44
C THR A 161 -3.50 0.10 -8.97
N HIS A 162 -3.22 -1.18 -8.70
CA HIS A 162 -2.94 -1.68 -7.35
C HIS A 162 -1.64 -1.09 -6.79
N THR A 163 -0.58 -1.01 -7.60
CA THR A 163 0.68 -0.38 -7.20
C THR A 163 0.51 1.11 -6.93
N ALA A 164 -0.24 1.84 -7.77
CA ALA A 164 -0.54 3.26 -7.56
C ALA A 164 -1.35 3.48 -6.27
N TYR A 165 -2.38 2.66 -6.02
CA TYR A 165 -3.15 2.69 -4.78
C TYR A 165 -2.26 2.46 -3.54
N LYS A 166 -1.39 1.43 -3.57
CA LYS A 166 -0.48 1.11 -2.46
C LYS A 166 0.62 2.13 -2.20
N LEU A 167 0.91 3.00 -3.17
CA LEU A 167 1.91 4.06 -3.06
C LEU A 167 1.29 5.47 -2.99
N ASN A 168 -0.04 5.60 -2.96
CA ASN A 168 -0.78 6.88 -3.02
C ASN A 168 -0.43 7.77 -4.23
N LEU A 169 -0.23 7.15 -5.41
CA LEU A 169 0.10 7.87 -6.65
C LEU A 169 -1.18 8.39 -7.32
N THR A 170 -1.17 9.66 -7.72
CA THR A 170 -2.37 10.41 -8.17
C THR A 170 -2.36 10.82 -9.65
N GLY A 171 -1.31 10.46 -10.41
CA GLY A 171 -1.28 10.55 -11.87
C GLY A 171 -1.91 9.32 -12.55
N PRO A 172 -1.86 9.22 -13.89
CA PRO A 172 -2.44 8.08 -14.61
C PRO A 172 -1.69 6.78 -14.31
N ALA A 173 -2.42 5.70 -14.04
CA ALA A 173 -1.87 4.37 -13.78
C ALA A 173 -2.36 3.39 -14.86
N VAL A 174 -1.44 2.88 -15.69
CA VAL A 174 -1.76 2.12 -16.91
C VAL A 174 -0.89 0.87 -17.04
N THR A 175 -1.52 -0.30 -17.15
CA THR A 175 -0.83 -1.51 -17.61
C THR A 175 -0.66 -1.47 -19.14
N VAL A 176 0.57 -1.63 -19.61
CA VAL A 176 0.95 -1.62 -21.03
C VAL A 176 1.30 -3.05 -21.47
N GLN A 177 0.93 -3.44 -22.69
CA GLN A 177 1.27 -4.75 -23.26
C GLN A 177 1.61 -4.64 -24.75
N SER A 178 2.80 -5.11 -25.13
CA SER A 178 3.27 -5.29 -26.52
C SER A 178 4.37 -6.36 -26.63
N ALA A 179 4.27 -7.43 -25.84
CA ALA A 179 5.30 -8.48 -25.72
C ALA A 179 6.69 -7.87 -25.42
N CYS A 180 7.71 -8.21 -26.20
CA CYS A 180 9.11 -7.86 -25.93
C CYS A 180 9.43 -6.35 -25.99
N SER A 181 8.56 -5.50 -26.56
CA SER A 181 8.70 -4.03 -26.54
C SER A 181 8.07 -3.36 -25.31
N THR A 182 7.31 -4.10 -24.50
CA THR A 182 6.37 -3.56 -23.49
C THR A 182 6.94 -2.46 -22.59
N SER A 183 8.02 -2.72 -21.86
CA SER A 183 8.60 -1.71 -20.95
C SER A 183 9.17 -0.48 -21.66
N LEU A 184 9.60 -0.60 -22.93
CA LEU A 184 10.09 0.54 -23.71
C LEU A 184 8.93 1.38 -24.28
N VAL A 185 7.82 0.74 -24.64
CA VAL A 185 6.55 1.42 -24.96
C VAL A 185 5.98 2.12 -23.72
N ALA A 186 6.06 1.50 -22.53
CA ALA A 186 5.66 2.14 -21.28
C ALA A 186 6.51 3.37 -20.94
N VAL A 187 7.83 3.32 -21.17
CA VAL A 187 8.72 4.50 -21.07
C VAL A 187 8.35 5.59 -22.09
N HIS A 188 8.03 5.22 -23.34
CA HIS A 188 7.57 6.21 -24.33
C HIS A 188 6.27 6.91 -23.89
N ILE A 189 5.25 6.15 -23.46
CA ILE A 189 3.97 6.70 -22.98
C ILE A 189 4.22 7.64 -21.78
N ALA A 190 5.04 7.21 -20.81
CA ALA A 190 5.41 8.03 -19.67
C ALA A 190 6.10 9.36 -20.07
N CYS A 191 6.95 9.35 -21.11
CA CYS A 191 7.52 10.57 -21.67
C CYS A 191 6.44 11.47 -22.31
N GLN A 192 5.49 10.91 -23.06
CA GLN A 192 4.40 11.70 -23.66
C GLN A 192 3.51 12.34 -22.58
N SER A 193 3.10 11.59 -21.55
CA SER A 193 2.27 12.12 -20.45
C SER A 193 2.97 13.22 -19.66
N LEU A 194 4.30 13.15 -19.49
CA LEU A 194 5.09 14.24 -18.92
C LEU A 194 5.11 15.48 -19.81
N LEU A 195 5.35 15.33 -21.12
CA LEU A 195 5.37 16.45 -22.07
C LEU A 195 3.98 17.08 -22.30
N ASN A 196 2.91 16.30 -22.08
CA ASN A 196 1.51 16.75 -22.08
C ASN A 196 1.04 17.32 -20.72
N PHE A 197 1.88 17.33 -19.68
CA PHE A 197 1.55 17.75 -18.31
C PHE A 197 0.40 16.97 -17.63
N GLU A 198 0.12 15.75 -18.10
CA GLU A 198 -0.84 14.81 -17.50
C GLU A 198 -0.37 14.36 -16.09
N CYS A 199 0.95 14.27 -15.90
CA CYS A 199 1.63 14.01 -14.64
C CYS A 199 2.84 14.94 -14.44
N ASP A 200 3.36 14.99 -13.22
CA ASP A 200 4.51 15.81 -12.83
C ASP A 200 5.80 15.00 -12.71
N MET A 201 5.66 13.73 -12.34
CA MET A 201 6.68 12.68 -12.50
C MET A 201 6.00 11.41 -13.04
N ALA A 202 6.76 10.50 -13.64
CA ALA A 202 6.24 9.23 -14.13
C ALA A 202 7.17 8.06 -13.81
N LEU A 203 6.66 7.05 -13.12
CA LEU A 203 7.30 5.74 -13.03
C LEU A 203 7.03 4.97 -14.32
N ALA A 204 8.06 4.38 -14.92
CA ALA A 204 7.96 3.59 -16.13
C ALA A 204 8.80 2.31 -16.07
N GLY A 205 8.32 1.19 -16.61
CA GLY A 205 9.11 -0.04 -16.63
C GLY A 205 8.34 -1.31 -16.95
N GLY A 206 8.78 -2.43 -16.36
CA GLY A 206 8.12 -3.72 -16.49
C GLY A 206 8.77 -4.84 -15.69
N VAL A 207 8.06 -5.96 -15.59
CA VAL A 207 8.43 -7.13 -14.81
C VAL A 207 8.05 -8.44 -15.54
N SER A 208 8.94 -9.43 -15.51
CA SER A 208 8.66 -10.77 -16.03
C SER A 208 9.24 -11.85 -15.11
N ILE A 209 8.44 -12.85 -14.75
CA ILE A 209 8.85 -14.04 -13.98
C ILE A 209 8.22 -15.30 -14.62
N PHE A 210 9.05 -16.29 -14.92
CA PHE A 210 8.63 -17.55 -15.52
C PHE A 210 8.76 -18.69 -14.53
N LEU A 211 7.64 -19.33 -14.19
CA LEU A 211 7.58 -20.49 -13.31
C LEU A 211 7.32 -21.77 -14.12
N PRO A 212 7.86 -22.92 -13.68
CA PRO A 212 8.78 -23.11 -12.54
C PRO A 212 10.18 -22.50 -12.75
N GLN A 213 10.83 -22.07 -11.65
CA GLN A 213 12.27 -21.70 -11.67
C GLN A 213 13.15 -22.96 -11.73
N ASN A 214 14.44 -22.78 -12.03
CA ASN A 214 15.48 -23.83 -11.97
C ASN A 214 15.24 -25.04 -12.89
N GLN A 215 14.61 -24.80 -14.06
CA GLN A 215 14.40 -25.81 -15.09
C GLN A 215 14.93 -25.34 -16.45
N GLY A 216 15.20 -26.29 -17.34
CA GLY A 216 15.53 -26.03 -18.74
C GLY A 216 14.28 -25.88 -19.62
N TYR A 217 14.48 -25.78 -20.92
CA TYR A 217 13.39 -25.63 -21.90
C TYR A 217 13.57 -26.58 -23.10
N LEU A 218 12.47 -26.85 -23.82
CA LEU A 218 12.52 -27.69 -25.02
C LEU A 218 12.78 -26.85 -26.27
N TYR A 219 13.91 -27.07 -26.93
CA TYR A 219 14.20 -26.49 -28.25
C TYR A 219 13.27 -27.07 -29.34
N GLN A 220 12.83 -26.19 -30.23
CA GLN A 220 12.05 -26.52 -31.42
C GLN A 220 12.58 -25.70 -32.59
N GLU A 221 12.98 -26.35 -33.69
CA GLU A 221 13.52 -25.63 -34.83
C GLU A 221 12.45 -24.75 -35.51
N GLY A 222 12.81 -23.50 -35.79
CA GLY A 222 11.90 -22.46 -36.28
C GLY A 222 11.32 -21.57 -35.18
N MET A 223 11.46 -21.93 -33.90
CA MET A 223 11.10 -21.09 -32.76
C MET A 223 12.28 -20.21 -32.31
N ILE A 224 12.01 -19.27 -31.39
CA ILE A 224 12.98 -18.24 -30.97
C ILE A 224 14.08 -18.71 -30.00
N LEU A 225 13.97 -19.93 -29.45
CA LEU A 225 14.84 -20.39 -28.37
C LEU A 225 16.15 -21.00 -28.90
N SER A 226 17.28 -20.71 -28.24
CA SER A 226 18.60 -21.22 -28.61
C SER A 226 18.73 -22.73 -28.33
N PRO A 227 19.32 -23.54 -29.22
CA PRO A 227 19.53 -24.98 -28.99
C PRO A 227 20.68 -25.30 -28.03
N ASP A 228 21.56 -24.34 -27.74
CA ASP A 228 22.79 -24.51 -26.96
C ASP A 228 22.76 -23.82 -25.59
N GLY A 229 21.70 -23.08 -25.27
CA GLY A 229 21.57 -22.36 -24.01
C GLY A 229 22.35 -21.04 -23.94
N HIS A 230 22.63 -20.39 -25.09
CA HIS A 230 23.29 -19.08 -25.13
C HIS A 230 22.57 -18.10 -26.06
N CYS A 231 22.41 -16.84 -25.63
CA CYS A 231 22.07 -15.74 -26.53
C CYS A 231 23.34 -15.21 -27.19
N ARG A 232 23.44 -15.33 -28.52
CA ARG A 232 24.65 -15.03 -29.32
C ARG A 232 24.44 -13.86 -30.29
N ALA A 233 24.09 -12.69 -29.75
CA ALA A 233 23.72 -11.53 -30.56
C ALA A 233 24.80 -11.16 -31.61
N PHE A 234 24.39 -11.14 -32.87
CA PHE A 234 25.18 -10.81 -34.07
C PHE A 234 26.32 -11.79 -34.45
N ASP A 235 26.48 -12.91 -33.74
CA ASP A 235 27.52 -13.90 -34.01
C ASP A 235 27.15 -14.87 -35.15
N ALA A 236 28.14 -15.47 -35.80
CA ALA A 236 27.96 -16.49 -36.84
C ALA A 236 27.28 -17.79 -36.33
N GLN A 237 27.18 -17.99 -35.02
CA GLN A 237 26.43 -19.08 -34.37
C GLN A 237 25.11 -18.59 -33.73
N ALA A 238 24.61 -17.40 -34.07
CA ALA A 238 23.29 -16.90 -33.68
C ALA A 238 22.18 -17.89 -34.09
N GLN A 239 21.60 -18.61 -33.11
CA GLN A 239 20.57 -19.62 -33.34
C GLN A 239 19.29 -19.43 -32.51
N GLY A 240 19.27 -18.50 -31.56
CA GLY A 240 18.11 -18.15 -30.73
C GLY A 240 18.48 -17.33 -29.49
N THR A 241 17.47 -17.06 -28.66
CA THR A 241 17.61 -16.45 -27.33
C THR A 241 17.29 -17.47 -26.23
N ILE A 242 17.57 -17.10 -24.98
CA ILE A 242 17.05 -17.75 -23.78
C ILE A 242 15.95 -16.85 -23.20
N ILE A 243 14.94 -17.42 -22.55
CA ILE A 243 13.96 -16.68 -21.74
C ILE A 243 14.54 -16.46 -20.33
N GLY A 244 14.42 -15.24 -19.81
CA GLY A 244 14.85 -14.90 -18.45
C GLY A 244 13.80 -14.12 -17.67
N GLY A 245 13.96 -14.10 -16.34
CA GLY A 245 13.23 -13.17 -15.48
C GLY A 245 13.87 -11.77 -15.44
N GLY A 246 13.14 -10.79 -14.91
CA GLY A 246 13.68 -9.44 -14.64
C GLY A 246 12.61 -8.45 -14.18
N VAL A 247 13.01 -7.46 -13.38
CA VAL A 247 12.21 -6.27 -13.08
C VAL A 247 13.07 -5.03 -13.23
N GLY A 248 12.53 -3.99 -13.87
CA GLY A 248 13.19 -2.69 -13.97
C GLY A 248 12.16 -1.57 -13.93
N VAL A 249 12.46 -0.51 -13.18
CA VAL A 249 11.63 0.70 -13.06
C VAL A 249 12.54 1.93 -13.11
N VAL A 250 12.13 2.92 -13.89
CA VAL A 250 12.76 4.25 -13.93
C VAL A 250 11.76 5.30 -13.47
N LEU A 251 12.22 6.33 -12.75
CA LEU A 251 11.43 7.54 -12.48
C LEU A 251 11.87 8.63 -13.44
N LEU A 252 10.89 9.22 -14.12
CA LEU A 252 11.04 10.21 -15.17
C LEU A 252 10.44 11.56 -14.74
N LYS A 253 11.04 12.65 -15.20
CA LYS A 253 10.59 14.03 -14.97
C LYS A 253 11.02 14.92 -16.15
N ARG A 254 10.36 16.07 -16.36
CA ARG A 254 10.82 17.07 -17.35
C ARG A 254 12.21 17.60 -16.95
N LEU A 255 13.12 17.77 -17.91
CA LEU A 255 14.55 18.04 -17.62
C LEU A 255 14.79 19.38 -16.91
N ASP A 256 14.04 20.41 -17.29
CA ASP A 256 14.08 21.74 -16.68
C ASP A 256 13.61 21.71 -15.21
N GLU A 257 12.51 21.01 -14.91
CA GLU A 257 12.02 20.81 -13.54
C GLU A 257 12.96 19.93 -12.71
N ALA A 258 13.63 18.94 -13.32
CA ALA A 258 14.65 18.14 -12.66
C ALA A 258 15.89 18.96 -12.28
N LEU A 259 16.31 19.88 -13.15
CA LEU A 259 17.41 20.83 -12.90
C LEU A 259 17.03 21.93 -11.89
N SER A 260 15.76 22.37 -11.90
CA SER A 260 15.18 23.32 -10.93
C SER A 260 15.23 22.76 -9.51
N ASP A 261 14.66 21.58 -9.32
CA ASP A 261 14.46 21.01 -7.97
C ASP A 261 15.72 20.31 -7.43
N GLY A 262 16.78 20.25 -8.24
CA GLY A 262 18.07 19.71 -7.85
C GLY A 262 18.10 18.18 -7.79
N ASP A 263 17.42 17.51 -8.72
CA ASP A 263 17.39 16.05 -8.80
C ASP A 263 18.74 15.49 -9.29
N THR A 264 19.14 14.29 -8.81
CA THR A 264 20.21 13.53 -9.47
C THR A 264 19.68 13.01 -10.80
N ILE A 265 20.21 13.52 -11.91
CA ILE A 265 19.91 13.03 -13.25
C ILE A 265 20.92 11.94 -13.61
N HIS A 266 20.47 10.71 -13.88
CA HIS A 266 21.34 9.61 -14.31
C HIS A 266 21.56 9.59 -15.83
N GLY A 267 20.61 10.14 -16.59
CA GLY A 267 20.64 10.29 -18.04
C GLY A 267 19.41 11.05 -18.55
N VAL A 268 19.38 11.42 -19.83
CA VAL A 268 18.27 12.17 -20.44
C VAL A 268 17.75 11.42 -21.66
N ILE A 269 16.45 11.14 -21.71
CA ILE A 269 15.76 10.71 -22.93
C ILE A 269 15.51 11.98 -23.75
N LEU A 270 16.19 12.10 -24.89
CA LEU A 270 16.06 13.25 -25.80
C LEU A 270 14.86 13.10 -26.74
N GLY A 271 14.53 11.86 -27.11
CA GLY A 271 13.40 11.56 -27.99
C GLY A 271 13.05 10.08 -27.97
N SER A 272 11.83 9.77 -28.39
CA SER A 272 11.30 8.41 -28.39
C SER A 272 10.22 8.25 -29.46
N ALA A 273 10.12 7.07 -30.05
CA ALA A 273 9.05 6.73 -30.98
C ALA A 273 8.61 5.27 -30.82
N ILE A 274 7.36 5.00 -31.20
CA ILE A 274 6.78 3.67 -31.34
C ILE A 274 6.03 3.56 -32.66
N ASN A 275 6.07 2.39 -33.31
CA ASN A 275 5.24 2.10 -34.49
C ASN A 275 4.87 0.61 -34.57
N ASN A 276 4.27 0.17 -35.68
CA ASN A 276 4.02 -1.25 -35.94
C ASN A 276 4.36 -1.64 -37.38
N ASP A 277 4.94 -2.83 -37.58
CA ASP A 277 5.30 -3.41 -38.89
C ASP A 277 4.10 -3.59 -39.85
N GLY A 278 2.88 -3.73 -39.33
CA GLY A 278 1.70 -4.10 -40.09
C GLY A 278 1.85 -5.46 -40.78
N SER A 279 1.43 -5.53 -42.04
CA SER A 279 1.54 -6.71 -42.90
C SER A 279 2.77 -6.71 -43.82
N ASP A 280 3.67 -5.73 -43.73
CA ASP A 280 4.85 -5.58 -44.61
C ASP A 280 6.02 -6.45 -44.11
N LYS A 281 5.74 -7.76 -43.97
CA LYS A 281 6.63 -8.79 -43.41
C LYS A 281 6.18 -10.21 -43.77
N ILE A 282 7.09 -11.18 -43.65
CA ILE A 282 6.94 -12.56 -44.15
C ILE A 282 5.88 -13.37 -43.35
N GLY A 283 5.61 -12.99 -42.10
CA GLY A 283 4.61 -13.60 -41.23
C GLY A 283 4.45 -12.83 -39.92
N TYR A 284 3.42 -13.12 -39.13
CA TYR A 284 3.06 -12.37 -37.93
C TYR A 284 4.23 -12.14 -36.95
N THR A 285 5.00 -13.20 -36.68
CA THR A 285 6.13 -13.21 -35.74
C THR A 285 7.45 -12.69 -36.32
N ALA A 286 7.53 -12.46 -37.64
CA ALA A 286 8.72 -11.89 -38.26
C ALA A 286 8.84 -10.38 -37.97
N PRO A 287 10.05 -9.82 -37.84
CA PRO A 287 10.26 -8.37 -37.82
C PRO A 287 10.23 -7.78 -39.24
N SER A 288 9.95 -6.47 -39.37
CA SER A 288 10.12 -5.73 -40.62
C SER A 288 11.30 -4.76 -40.56
N VAL A 289 12.22 -4.89 -41.53
CA VAL A 289 13.33 -3.92 -41.76
C VAL A 289 12.77 -2.50 -41.88
N ARG A 290 11.61 -2.35 -42.54
CA ARG A 290 10.98 -1.05 -42.81
C ARG A 290 10.39 -0.43 -41.54
N GLY A 291 9.63 -1.20 -40.76
CA GLY A 291 9.05 -0.76 -39.48
C GLY A 291 10.13 -0.28 -38.51
N GLN A 292 11.18 -1.09 -38.36
CA GLN A 292 12.34 -0.74 -37.53
C GLN A 292 13.08 0.50 -38.07
N THR A 293 13.35 0.60 -39.37
CA THR A 293 13.99 1.78 -39.98
C THR A 293 13.20 3.06 -39.69
N HIS A 294 11.87 3.00 -39.81
CA HIS A 294 10.99 4.13 -39.54
C HIS A 294 11.03 4.56 -38.06
N VAL A 295 10.90 3.64 -37.09
CA VAL A 295 10.87 4.03 -35.66
C VAL A 295 12.21 4.63 -35.20
N ILE A 296 13.32 4.17 -35.78
CA ILE A 296 14.65 4.71 -35.49
C ILE A 296 14.77 6.15 -36.04
N LEU A 297 14.30 6.39 -37.27
CA LEU A 297 14.26 7.74 -37.86
C LEU A 297 13.30 8.68 -37.12
N GLU A 298 12.13 8.19 -36.70
CA GLU A 298 11.14 8.95 -35.93
C GLU A 298 11.70 9.35 -34.56
N ALA A 299 12.36 8.44 -33.84
CA ALA A 299 13.00 8.74 -32.56
C ALA A 299 14.20 9.70 -32.69
N GLN A 300 14.97 9.60 -33.78
CA GLN A 300 16.05 10.54 -34.10
C GLN A 300 15.54 11.95 -34.41
N ALA A 301 14.44 12.05 -35.17
CA ALA A 301 13.79 13.32 -35.48
C ALA A 301 13.13 13.95 -34.25
N ALA A 302 12.48 13.14 -33.39
CA ALA A 302 11.91 13.60 -32.13
C ALA A 302 12.96 14.10 -31.13
N ALA A 303 14.21 13.62 -31.23
CA ALA A 303 15.34 14.07 -30.42
C ALA A 303 16.13 15.26 -31.01
N ASP A 304 15.86 15.65 -32.26
CA ASP A 304 16.71 16.52 -33.09
C ASP A 304 18.20 16.09 -33.13
N ILE A 305 18.45 14.77 -33.14
CA ILE A 305 19.82 14.20 -33.13
C ILE A 305 20.18 13.59 -34.48
N HIS A 306 21.32 14.03 -35.03
CA HIS A 306 21.91 13.39 -36.19
C HIS A 306 22.54 12.02 -35.84
N PRO A 307 22.39 10.98 -36.70
CA PRO A 307 22.96 9.65 -36.45
C PRO A 307 24.49 9.60 -36.30
N HIS A 308 25.20 10.65 -36.73
CA HIS A 308 26.66 10.73 -36.61
C HIS A 308 27.15 11.06 -35.18
N ASP A 309 26.25 11.52 -34.30
CA ASP A 309 26.49 11.79 -32.89
C ASP A 309 26.13 10.61 -31.98
N ILE A 310 25.23 9.74 -32.44
CA ILE A 310 24.94 8.46 -31.78
C ILE A 310 26.18 7.56 -31.89
N SER A 311 26.68 7.12 -30.74
CA SER A 311 27.97 6.42 -30.61
C SER A 311 27.87 5.01 -30.01
N TYR A 312 26.69 4.66 -29.47
CA TYR A 312 26.34 3.33 -29.00
C TYR A 312 24.91 2.98 -29.38
N ILE A 313 24.63 1.70 -29.64
CA ILE A 313 23.28 1.14 -29.70
C ILE A 313 23.19 -0.01 -28.70
N GLU A 314 22.25 0.08 -27.78
CA GLU A 314 21.72 -1.09 -27.08
C GLU A 314 20.58 -1.66 -27.92
N ALA A 315 20.85 -2.81 -28.53
CA ALA A 315 20.00 -3.42 -29.53
C ALA A 315 18.88 -4.27 -28.91
N HIS A 316 17.86 -4.58 -29.71
CA HIS A 316 16.95 -5.65 -29.36
C HIS A 316 17.70 -7.00 -29.38
N GLY A 317 18.57 -7.23 -30.38
CA GLY A 317 19.69 -8.18 -30.39
C GLY A 317 19.44 -9.49 -29.66
N THR A 318 18.70 -10.41 -30.29
CA THR A 318 18.22 -11.65 -29.66
C THR A 318 19.05 -12.87 -29.98
N GLY A 319 20.07 -12.77 -30.84
CA GLY A 319 20.84 -13.94 -31.27
C GLY A 319 20.06 -14.82 -32.24
N THR A 320 19.01 -14.28 -32.90
CA THR A 320 18.15 -15.05 -33.80
C THR A 320 18.62 -14.92 -35.25
N ARG A 321 18.70 -16.05 -35.97
CA ARG A 321 19.16 -16.13 -37.38
C ARG A 321 18.54 -15.04 -38.27
N LEU A 322 17.22 -14.81 -38.17
CA LEU A 322 16.49 -13.84 -38.97
C LEU A 322 16.45 -12.42 -38.38
N GLY A 323 16.41 -12.28 -37.06
CA GLY A 323 16.19 -11.00 -36.40
C GLY A 323 17.42 -10.10 -36.40
N ASP A 324 18.59 -10.67 -36.08
CA ASP A 324 19.83 -9.91 -35.93
C ASP A 324 20.29 -9.24 -37.26
N PRO A 325 20.21 -9.88 -38.44
CA PRO A 325 20.49 -9.20 -39.72
C PRO A 325 19.46 -8.10 -40.06
N ILE A 326 18.18 -8.32 -39.75
CA ILE A 326 17.12 -7.35 -39.99
C ILE A 326 17.32 -6.08 -39.16
N GLU A 327 17.69 -6.21 -37.88
CA GLU A 327 17.97 -5.06 -37.01
C GLU A 327 19.19 -4.27 -37.48
N ILE A 328 20.32 -4.92 -37.81
CA ILE A 328 21.50 -4.20 -38.31
C ILE A 328 21.22 -3.57 -39.68
N GLN A 329 20.42 -4.21 -40.54
CA GLN A 329 20.01 -3.62 -41.81
C GLN A 329 19.13 -2.38 -41.60
N ALA A 330 18.18 -2.41 -40.67
CA ALA A 330 17.29 -1.30 -40.36
C ALA A 330 18.03 -0.10 -39.74
N LEU A 331 18.85 -0.36 -38.72
CA LEU A 331 19.76 0.62 -38.13
C LEU A 331 20.69 1.23 -39.19
N THR A 332 21.22 0.42 -40.11
CA THR A 332 22.07 0.90 -41.20
C THR A 332 21.30 1.79 -42.17
N GLN A 333 20.06 1.46 -42.55
CA GLN A 333 19.24 2.31 -43.42
C GLN A 333 18.93 3.66 -42.75
N ALA A 334 18.50 3.65 -41.49
CA ALA A 334 18.21 4.88 -40.73
C ALA A 334 19.45 5.79 -40.63
N PHE A 335 20.61 5.23 -40.25
CA PHE A 335 21.85 6.01 -40.14
C PHE A 335 22.33 6.52 -41.51
N ARG A 336 22.22 5.72 -42.58
CA ARG A 336 22.68 6.10 -43.94
C ARG A 336 21.89 7.24 -44.56
N ALA A 337 20.74 7.63 -44.00
CA ALA A 337 20.03 8.85 -44.36
C ALA A 337 20.89 10.12 -44.16
N ASN A 338 21.75 10.16 -43.14
CA ASN A 338 22.51 11.36 -42.76
C ASN A 338 24.02 11.14 -42.51
N THR A 339 24.53 9.90 -42.53
CA THR A 339 25.98 9.64 -42.37
C THR A 339 26.52 8.54 -43.27
N GLN A 340 27.73 8.76 -43.79
CA GLN A 340 28.52 7.78 -44.56
C GLN A 340 29.67 7.18 -43.74
N ARG A 341 29.80 7.51 -42.45
CA ARG A 341 30.80 6.93 -41.54
C ARG A 341 30.54 5.43 -41.34
N ARG A 342 31.62 4.67 -41.10
CA ARG A 342 31.62 3.22 -40.91
C ARG A 342 32.31 2.84 -39.59
N GLY A 343 31.93 1.70 -39.01
CA GLY A 343 32.62 1.10 -37.84
C GLY A 343 32.95 2.08 -36.70
N TYR A 344 32.05 3.01 -36.38
CA TYR A 344 32.27 4.06 -35.38
C TYR A 344 31.26 4.05 -34.23
N CYS A 345 30.09 3.44 -34.44
CA CYS A 345 29.07 3.27 -33.42
C CYS A 345 29.21 1.87 -32.83
N ALA A 346 29.42 1.75 -31.53
CA ALA A 346 29.41 0.45 -30.87
C ALA A 346 27.97 -0.12 -30.86
N ILE A 347 27.83 -1.44 -30.88
CA ILE A 347 26.55 -2.12 -30.67
C ILE A 347 26.70 -3.33 -29.74
N GLY A 348 25.64 -3.65 -29.00
CA GLY A 348 25.57 -4.83 -28.14
C GLY A 348 24.15 -5.06 -27.62
N SER A 349 23.95 -6.10 -26.82
CA SER A 349 22.67 -6.47 -26.23
C SER A 349 22.87 -6.99 -24.79
N VAL A 350 22.04 -6.58 -23.85
CA VAL A 350 22.01 -7.08 -22.46
C VAL A 350 21.60 -8.55 -22.39
N LYS A 351 20.94 -9.07 -23.45
CA LYS A 351 20.44 -10.44 -23.51
C LYS A 351 21.56 -11.48 -23.56
N THR A 352 22.76 -11.08 -24.02
CA THR A 352 23.97 -11.91 -23.93
C THR A 352 24.48 -12.11 -22.50
N ASN A 353 23.99 -11.32 -21.53
CA ASN A 353 24.35 -11.44 -20.11
C ASN A 353 23.24 -12.10 -19.29
N ILE A 354 21.97 -11.70 -19.48
CA ILE A 354 20.85 -12.12 -18.59
C ILE A 354 19.72 -12.88 -19.31
N GLY A 355 19.88 -13.21 -20.59
CA GLY A 355 18.80 -13.72 -21.43
C GLY A 355 17.76 -12.65 -21.76
N HIS A 356 16.65 -13.05 -22.37
CA HIS A 356 15.55 -12.15 -22.71
C HIS A 356 14.56 -12.04 -21.55
N ALA A 357 14.62 -10.95 -20.80
CA ALA A 357 13.71 -10.62 -19.70
C ALA A 357 12.27 -10.23 -20.15
N ASP A 358 11.75 -10.89 -21.20
CA ASP A 358 10.50 -10.60 -21.93
C ASP A 358 10.00 -9.15 -21.87
N THR A 359 8.91 -8.85 -21.17
CA THR A 359 8.30 -7.52 -21.07
C THR A 359 9.23 -6.47 -20.46
N ALA A 360 10.13 -6.89 -19.55
CA ALA A 360 11.14 -6.05 -18.89
C ALA A 360 12.44 -5.88 -19.72
N ALA A 361 12.57 -6.53 -20.88
CA ALA A 361 13.81 -6.50 -21.66
C ALA A 361 14.18 -5.09 -22.19
N GLY A 362 13.18 -4.25 -22.48
CA GLY A 362 13.40 -2.86 -22.90
C GLY A 362 14.00 -1.99 -21.79
N VAL A 363 13.39 -2.02 -20.59
CA VAL A 363 13.92 -1.27 -19.43
C VAL A 363 15.25 -1.84 -18.92
N ALA A 364 15.51 -3.13 -19.06
CA ALA A 364 16.83 -3.72 -18.78
C ALA A 364 17.94 -3.12 -19.69
N GLY A 365 17.65 -2.98 -21.00
CA GLY A 365 18.55 -2.32 -21.95
C GLY A 365 18.73 -0.82 -21.67
N LEU A 366 17.65 -0.13 -21.30
CA LEU A 366 17.70 1.28 -20.89
C LEU A 366 18.56 1.47 -19.64
N ILE A 367 18.36 0.66 -18.59
CA ILE A 367 19.15 0.72 -17.34
C ILE A 367 20.63 0.43 -17.63
N LYS A 368 20.95 -0.60 -18.43
CA LYS A 368 22.32 -0.87 -18.91
C LYS A 368 22.93 0.35 -19.59
N THR A 369 22.18 1.00 -20.48
CA THR A 369 22.62 2.18 -21.24
C THR A 369 22.86 3.38 -20.34
N VAL A 370 21.97 3.65 -19.37
CA VAL A 370 22.12 4.73 -18.39
C VAL A 370 23.32 4.50 -17.47
N LEU A 371 23.55 3.26 -17.02
CA LEU A 371 24.76 2.91 -16.25
C LEU A 371 26.04 3.09 -17.10
N ALA A 372 26.03 2.66 -18.35
CA ALA A 372 27.15 2.85 -19.30
C ALA A 372 27.45 4.34 -19.55
N LEU A 373 26.42 5.19 -19.66
CA LEU A 373 26.56 6.65 -19.76
C LEU A 373 27.13 7.26 -18.47
N LYS A 374 26.56 6.91 -17.30
CA LYS A 374 26.96 7.39 -15.97
C LYS A 374 28.42 7.06 -15.64
N HIS A 375 28.83 5.82 -15.90
CA HIS A 375 30.23 5.39 -15.70
C HIS A 375 31.14 5.70 -16.88
N ARG A 376 30.60 6.23 -17.99
CA ARG A 376 31.33 6.61 -19.22
C ARG A 376 32.12 5.46 -19.83
N GLN A 377 31.57 4.24 -19.81
CA GLN A 377 32.18 3.02 -20.33
C GLN A 377 31.18 2.18 -21.12
N ILE A 378 31.60 1.64 -22.27
CA ILE A 378 30.79 0.73 -23.10
C ILE A 378 31.03 -0.70 -22.63
N LEU A 379 29.94 -1.38 -22.28
CA LEU A 379 29.92 -2.71 -21.69
C LEU A 379 30.10 -3.82 -22.75
N PRO A 380 30.69 -4.97 -22.40
CA PRO A 380 30.83 -6.11 -23.30
C PRO A 380 29.47 -6.76 -23.62
N SER A 381 29.19 -6.98 -24.91
CA SER A 381 28.26 -8.00 -25.37
C SER A 381 28.99 -9.34 -25.45
N LEU A 382 28.42 -10.38 -24.84
CA LEU A 382 29.06 -11.70 -24.73
C LEU A 382 28.75 -12.59 -25.94
N ASN A 383 29.35 -13.78 -25.96
CA ASN A 383 29.10 -14.85 -26.92
C ASN A 383 29.36 -14.48 -28.40
N PHE A 384 30.14 -13.42 -28.65
CA PHE A 384 30.54 -12.94 -29.96
C PHE A 384 32.03 -13.23 -30.24
N GLU A 385 32.28 -14.25 -31.07
CA GLU A 385 33.60 -14.64 -31.59
C GLU A 385 33.81 -14.17 -33.03
N LYS A 386 32.76 -14.21 -33.86
CA LYS A 386 32.84 -13.90 -35.30
C LYS A 386 31.51 -13.30 -35.80
N PRO A 387 31.54 -12.20 -36.57
CA PRO A 387 30.31 -11.63 -37.14
C PRO A 387 29.53 -12.61 -38.01
N ASN A 388 28.20 -12.58 -37.87
CA ASN A 388 27.27 -13.30 -38.74
C ASN A 388 27.49 -12.89 -40.22
N PRO A 389 27.75 -13.85 -41.14
CA PRO A 389 28.03 -13.55 -42.55
C PRO A 389 26.83 -12.98 -43.33
N GLU A 390 25.61 -13.01 -42.77
CA GLU A 390 24.44 -12.34 -43.34
C GLU A 390 24.39 -10.83 -42.99
N ILE A 391 25.36 -10.33 -42.19
CA ILE A 391 25.43 -8.94 -41.73
C ILE A 391 26.65 -8.23 -42.32
N ASP A 392 26.40 -7.23 -43.17
CA ASP A 392 27.44 -6.39 -43.78
C ASP A 392 27.98 -5.33 -42.80
N PHE A 393 28.71 -5.77 -41.77
CA PHE A 393 29.34 -4.88 -40.80
C PHE A 393 30.36 -3.93 -41.45
N ASP A 394 31.13 -4.39 -42.45
CA ASP A 394 32.20 -3.62 -43.13
C ASP A 394 31.67 -2.36 -43.86
N ASN A 395 30.42 -2.40 -44.35
CA ASN A 395 29.77 -1.22 -44.94
C ASN A 395 28.78 -0.53 -43.98
N SER A 396 28.53 -1.09 -42.78
CA SER A 396 27.65 -0.51 -41.76
C SER A 396 28.30 0.63 -40.94
N PRO A 397 27.52 1.44 -40.20
CA PRO A 397 28.01 2.32 -39.14
C PRO A 397 28.65 1.61 -37.94
N PHE A 398 28.39 0.30 -37.76
CA PHE A 398 28.44 -0.37 -36.46
C PHE A 398 29.62 -1.32 -36.28
N PHE A 399 29.97 -1.61 -35.03
CA PHE A 399 30.83 -2.73 -34.65
C PHE A 399 30.36 -3.33 -33.32
N VAL A 400 30.35 -4.66 -33.19
CA VAL A 400 29.95 -5.32 -31.93
C VAL A 400 31.04 -5.10 -30.88
N ASN A 401 30.67 -4.59 -29.72
CA ASN A 401 31.61 -4.37 -28.62
C ASN A 401 31.64 -5.56 -27.66
N ASN A 402 32.63 -6.44 -27.79
CA ASN A 402 32.74 -7.66 -26.96
C ASN A 402 33.73 -7.54 -25.77
N ARG A 403 34.11 -6.33 -25.37
CA ARG A 403 34.98 -6.04 -24.22
C ARG A 403 34.56 -4.77 -23.49
N LEU A 404 34.92 -4.63 -22.22
CA LEU A 404 34.83 -3.33 -21.54
C LEU A 404 35.79 -2.33 -22.21
N GLN A 405 35.30 -1.13 -22.53
CA GLN A 405 36.13 -0.03 -23.04
C GLN A 405 35.59 1.34 -22.62
N ASP A 406 36.46 2.33 -22.49
CA ASP A 406 36.05 3.69 -22.15
C ASP A 406 35.25 4.33 -23.28
N TRP A 407 34.14 4.99 -22.93
CA TRP A 407 33.26 5.66 -23.89
C TRP A 407 33.83 7.04 -24.23
N GLY A 408 34.85 7.05 -25.08
CA GLY A 408 35.45 8.25 -25.63
C GLY A 408 34.53 8.94 -26.64
N VAL A 409 34.37 10.26 -26.49
CA VAL A 409 33.69 11.15 -27.43
C VAL A 409 34.61 12.33 -27.77
N ALA A 410 34.38 12.99 -28.90
CA ALA A 410 35.31 13.99 -29.43
C ALA A 410 35.02 15.39 -28.86
N GLY A 411 35.96 15.90 -28.05
CA GLY A 411 35.79 17.16 -27.32
C GLY A 411 34.66 17.09 -26.31
N ASP A 412 34.01 18.23 -26.04
CA ASP A 412 32.95 18.36 -25.04
C ASP A 412 31.56 17.91 -25.56
N LYS A 413 31.50 17.06 -26.59
CA LYS A 413 30.24 16.47 -27.06
C LYS A 413 29.67 15.50 -26.02
N ARG A 414 28.34 15.54 -25.82
CA ARG A 414 27.61 14.53 -25.03
C ARG A 414 27.76 13.14 -25.66
N ARG A 415 27.88 12.10 -24.82
CA ARG A 415 27.61 10.70 -25.20
C ARG A 415 26.12 10.55 -25.48
N ILE A 416 25.80 9.97 -26.62
CA ILE A 416 24.44 9.66 -27.05
C ILE A 416 24.38 8.21 -27.55
N ALA A 417 23.31 7.51 -27.16
CA ALA A 417 22.99 6.16 -27.58
C ALA A 417 21.54 6.03 -28.06
N GLY A 418 21.29 5.00 -28.88
CA GLY A 418 19.95 4.49 -29.15
C GLY A 418 19.66 3.24 -28.32
N VAL A 419 18.41 3.04 -27.91
CA VAL A 419 17.93 1.83 -27.22
C VAL A 419 16.74 1.26 -27.99
N SER A 420 16.84 0.02 -28.46
CA SER A 420 15.80 -0.67 -29.24
C SER A 420 15.09 -1.75 -28.42
N SER A 421 13.77 -1.89 -28.61
CA SER A 421 13.12 -3.20 -28.40
C SER A 421 11.92 -3.38 -29.32
N PHE A 422 11.80 -4.59 -29.87
CA PHE A 422 10.83 -4.94 -30.90
C PHE A 422 9.95 -6.10 -30.41
N GLY A 423 8.65 -5.87 -30.31
CA GLY A 423 7.68 -6.82 -29.80
C GLY A 423 7.23 -7.83 -30.84
N MET A 424 7.06 -9.09 -30.45
CA MET A 424 6.43 -10.11 -31.31
C MET A 424 5.02 -9.65 -31.72
N GLY A 425 4.66 -9.81 -32.99
CA GLY A 425 3.51 -9.15 -33.61
C GLY A 425 3.88 -7.86 -34.34
N GLY A 426 5.02 -7.24 -34.01
CA GLY A 426 5.66 -6.18 -34.80
C GLY A 426 5.54 -4.76 -34.26
N THR A 427 5.17 -4.57 -32.98
CA THR A 427 5.23 -3.23 -32.37
C THR A 427 6.68 -2.91 -32.04
N ASN A 428 7.21 -1.83 -32.62
CA ASN A 428 8.60 -1.43 -32.44
C ASN A 428 8.69 -0.21 -31.50
N ALA A 429 9.75 -0.13 -30.70
CA ALA A 429 10.06 1.03 -29.89
C ALA A 429 11.56 1.37 -29.97
N HIS A 430 11.89 2.67 -30.06
CA HIS A 430 13.26 3.16 -30.00
C HIS A 430 13.35 4.45 -29.17
N LEU A 431 14.37 4.56 -28.31
CA LEU A 431 14.68 5.76 -27.52
C LEU A 431 16.06 6.31 -27.91
N ILE A 432 16.20 7.63 -27.91
CA ILE A 432 17.50 8.31 -27.97
C ILE A 432 17.84 8.85 -26.58
N VAL A 433 18.98 8.42 -26.02
CA VAL A 433 19.38 8.66 -24.63
C VAL A 433 20.77 9.28 -24.57
N ALA A 434 20.95 10.35 -23.80
CA ALA A 434 22.20 11.08 -23.62
C ALA A 434 22.70 11.06 -22.17
N GLU A 435 23.99 11.30 -21.96
CA GLU A 435 24.54 11.48 -20.61
C GLU A 435 23.96 12.71 -19.92
N ALA A 436 23.89 12.65 -18.58
CA ALA A 436 23.34 13.72 -17.76
C ALA A 436 24.11 15.06 -17.94
N PRO A 437 23.42 16.21 -17.84
CA PRO A 437 24.08 17.52 -17.85
C PRO A 437 25.02 17.65 -16.65
N THR A 438 26.08 18.46 -16.80
CA THR A 438 26.93 18.83 -15.67
C THR A 438 26.19 19.87 -14.80
N VAL A 439 26.16 19.65 -13.49
CA VAL A 439 25.44 20.47 -12.52
C VAL A 439 26.43 21.22 -11.64
N GLU A 440 26.17 22.51 -11.38
CA GLU A 440 27.00 23.36 -10.51
C GLU A 440 27.05 22.84 -9.06
N PRO A 441 28.19 22.91 -8.36
CA PRO A 441 28.30 22.48 -6.97
C PRO A 441 27.27 23.14 -6.03
N SER A 442 26.90 22.40 -4.98
CA SER A 442 25.97 22.83 -3.94
C SER A 442 26.49 24.08 -3.20
N SER A 443 25.59 24.92 -2.68
CA SER A 443 26.03 26.14 -1.97
C SER A 443 26.79 25.80 -0.68
N PRO A 444 27.52 26.76 -0.08
CA PRO A 444 27.96 26.65 1.31
C PRO A 444 26.80 26.25 2.24
N ALA A 445 27.11 25.49 3.28
CA ALA A 445 26.16 24.85 4.18
C ALA A 445 26.47 25.18 5.65
N ARG A 446 25.56 24.80 6.55
CA ARG A 446 25.82 24.80 8.00
C ARG A 446 27.06 23.94 8.35
N PRO A 447 27.87 24.34 9.35
CA PRO A 447 29.09 23.63 9.77
C PRO A 447 28.82 22.30 10.49
N ALA A 448 27.55 21.96 10.73
CA ALA A 448 27.10 20.66 11.17
C ALA A 448 25.76 20.35 10.48
N GLN A 449 25.45 19.07 10.33
CA GLN A 449 24.32 18.55 9.57
C GLN A 449 23.48 17.63 10.46
N LEU A 450 22.16 17.68 10.29
CA LEU A 450 21.21 16.81 10.98
C LEU A 450 20.81 15.66 10.05
N ILE A 451 21.36 14.48 10.31
CA ILE A 451 21.04 13.23 9.64
C ILE A 451 19.84 12.60 10.34
N THR A 452 18.76 12.35 9.61
CA THR A 452 17.57 11.65 10.11
C THR A 452 17.39 10.29 9.42
N LEU A 453 16.91 9.30 10.18
CA LEU A 453 16.51 7.98 9.68
C LEU A 453 15.21 7.56 10.35
N SER A 454 14.31 6.91 9.61
CA SER A 454 13.11 6.32 10.19
C SER A 454 12.67 5.03 9.49
N ALA A 455 11.99 4.15 10.22
CA ALA A 455 11.41 2.92 9.66
C ALA A 455 10.12 2.48 10.38
N LYS A 456 9.37 1.54 9.78
CA LYS A 456 8.16 0.97 10.40
C LYS A 456 8.48 0.04 11.59
N THR A 457 9.72 -0.43 11.76
CA THR A 457 10.16 -1.30 12.87
C THR A 457 11.55 -0.92 13.42
N PRO A 458 11.94 -1.42 14.62
CA PRO A 458 13.29 -1.21 15.17
C PRO A 458 14.41 -1.88 14.34
N THR A 459 14.11 -3.04 13.77
CA THR A 459 15.06 -3.87 13.02
C THR A 459 15.31 -3.30 11.61
N ALA A 460 14.26 -2.83 10.92
CA ALA A 460 14.40 -2.04 9.70
C ALA A 460 15.18 -0.73 9.95
N LEU A 461 14.95 -0.03 11.07
CA LEU A 461 15.72 1.17 11.43
C LEU A 461 17.21 0.85 11.63
N GLN A 462 17.52 -0.32 12.21
CA GLN A 462 18.90 -0.77 12.38
C GLN A 462 19.57 -1.13 11.03
N ALA A 463 18.85 -1.81 10.15
CA ALA A 463 19.33 -2.10 8.80
C ALA A 463 19.56 -0.81 7.99
N ALA A 464 18.64 0.17 8.07
CA ALA A 464 18.78 1.46 7.40
C ALA A 464 20.01 2.25 7.90
N THR A 465 20.27 2.17 9.22
CA THR A 465 21.45 2.77 9.85
C THR A 465 22.74 2.14 9.33
N HIS A 466 22.81 0.81 9.27
CA HIS A 466 23.97 0.09 8.74
C HIS A 466 24.19 0.38 7.25
N ASN A 467 23.12 0.37 6.45
CA ASN A 467 23.17 0.64 5.02
C ASN A 467 23.68 2.05 4.72
N LEU A 468 23.19 3.07 5.46
CA LEU A 468 23.69 4.45 5.33
C LEU A 468 25.17 4.56 5.74
N ALA A 469 25.56 3.97 6.87
CA ALA A 469 26.95 4.00 7.33
C ALA A 469 27.91 3.34 6.32
N HIS A 470 27.54 2.18 5.77
CA HIS A 470 28.30 1.50 4.72
C HIS A 470 28.37 2.32 3.42
N TRP A 471 27.26 2.93 3.00
CA TRP A 471 27.24 3.79 1.81
C TRP A 471 28.15 5.02 1.97
N LEU A 472 28.17 5.65 3.16
CA LEU A 472 29.05 6.79 3.49
C LEU A 472 30.53 6.37 3.58
N GLN A 473 30.84 5.12 3.94
CA GLN A 473 32.20 4.57 3.86
C GLN A 473 32.66 4.34 2.41
N GLN A 474 31.73 3.99 1.51
CA GLN A 474 32.01 3.75 0.09
C GLN A 474 32.09 5.04 -0.75
N HIS A 475 31.39 6.11 -0.33
CA HIS A 475 31.32 7.41 -1.02
C HIS A 475 31.80 8.55 -0.11
N PRO A 476 33.08 8.56 0.34
CA PRO A 476 33.61 9.60 1.22
C PRO A 476 33.64 10.99 0.57
N GLU A 477 33.55 11.07 -0.77
CA GLU A 477 33.41 12.30 -1.55
C GLU A 477 31.98 12.87 -1.58
N ALA A 478 30.98 12.13 -1.07
CA ALA A 478 29.60 12.58 -1.06
C ALA A 478 29.39 13.79 -0.13
N SER A 479 28.67 14.79 -0.63
CA SER A 479 28.35 16.01 0.10
C SER A 479 27.40 15.73 1.27
N LEU A 480 27.92 15.70 2.50
CA LEU A 480 27.14 15.46 3.72
C LEU A 480 25.90 16.39 3.89
N PRO A 481 25.95 17.69 3.52
CA PRO A 481 24.75 18.54 3.48
C PRO A 481 23.67 18.05 2.51
N ASP A 482 24.05 17.52 1.35
CA ASP A 482 23.10 16.98 0.37
C ASP A 482 22.57 15.59 0.78
N VAL A 483 23.38 14.80 1.51
CA VAL A 483 22.91 13.59 2.22
C VAL A 483 21.83 13.98 3.24
N ALA A 484 22.10 14.96 4.10
CA ALA A 484 21.14 15.44 5.11
C ALA A 484 19.87 16.02 4.47
N TYR A 485 20.01 16.79 3.39
CA TYR A 485 18.87 17.30 2.61
C TYR A 485 18.00 16.16 2.06
N THR A 486 18.62 15.17 1.41
CA THR A 486 17.91 14.03 0.83
C THR A 486 17.19 13.20 1.89
N LEU A 487 17.78 12.98 3.06
CA LEU A 487 17.12 12.25 4.16
C LEU A 487 15.95 13.03 4.75
N ASN A 488 16.12 14.35 4.94
CA ASN A 488 15.12 15.19 5.61
C ASN A 488 13.93 15.54 4.68
N ARG A 489 14.15 15.68 3.36
CA ARG A 489 13.12 16.00 2.36
C ARG A 489 12.60 14.79 1.58
N GLY A 490 13.47 13.81 1.32
CA GLY A 490 13.29 12.77 0.29
C GLY A 490 13.04 11.36 0.82
N ARG A 491 12.60 11.21 2.07
CA ARG A 491 12.27 9.92 2.70
C ARG A 491 10.94 10.01 3.45
N GLN A 492 10.18 8.92 3.44
CA GLN A 492 8.94 8.84 4.21
C GLN A 492 9.25 8.80 5.72
N ARG A 493 8.47 9.54 6.51
CA ARG A 493 8.67 9.70 7.96
C ARG A 493 7.85 8.66 8.73
N PHE A 494 8.51 7.64 9.26
CA PHE A 494 7.88 6.54 10.01
C PHE A 494 7.97 6.71 11.55
N ALA A 495 7.47 5.72 12.30
CA ALA A 495 7.29 5.76 13.75
C ALA A 495 8.59 5.56 14.56
N TYR A 496 9.47 4.65 14.14
CA TYR A 496 10.80 4.49 14.76
C TYR A 496 11.77 5.45 14.11
N ARG A 497 12.39 6.34 14.89
CA ARG A 497 13.19 7.48 14.43
C ARG A 497 14.56 7.50 15.10
N ARG A 498 15.61 7.79 14.32
CA ARG A 498 17.00 7.97 14.77
C ARG A 498 17.57 9.26 14.18
N ILE A 499 18.37 9.96 14.98
CA ILE A 499 19.03 11.22 14.61
C ILE A 499 20.54 11.13 14.85
N CYS A 500 21.33 11.75 13.99
CA CYS A 500 22.77 11.94 14.15
C CYS A 500 23.11 13.41 13.82
N VAL A 501 24.00 14.03 14.57
CA VAL A 501 24.50 15.39 14.29
C VAL A 501 26.00 15.35 14.14
N CYS A 502 26.47 15.69 12.95
CA CYS A 502 27.85 15.50 12.52
C CYS A 502 28.32 16.63 11.60
N SER A 503 29.62 16.88 11.59
CA SER A 503 30.27 17.90 10.76
C SER A 503 31.08 17.29 9.61
N GLN A 504 31.32 15.97 9.62
CA GLN A 504 32.10 15.25 8.61
C GLN A 504 31.55 13.83 8.38
N THR A 505 31.76 13.29 7.18
CA THR A 505 31.32 11.94 6.79
C THR A 505 31.91 10.84 7.68
N THR A 506 33.17 11.00 8.11
CA THR A 506 33.83 10.14 9.10
C THR A 506 33.09 10.10 10.43
N GLU A 507 32.77 11.28 10.98
CA GLU A 507 32.01 11.42 12.23
C GLU A 507 30.60 10.81 12.12
N ALA A 508 29.94 10.98 10.97
CA ALA A 508 28.65 10.36 10.70
C ALA A 508 28.74 8.83 10.74
N VAL A 509 29.74 8.24 10.07
CA VAL A 509 30.01 6.80 10.08
C VAL A 509 30.32 6.30 11.48
N GLU A 510 31.16 7.01 12.24
CA GLU A 510 31.52 6.65 13.62
C GLU A 510 30.29 6.67 14.55
N GLN A 511 29.43 7.69 14.46
CA GLN A 511 28.20 7.72 15.26
C GLN A 511 27.19 6.62 14.85
N LEU A 512 26.99 6.40 13.55
CA LEU A 512 26.03 5.40 13.05
C LEU A 512 26.47 3.93 13.28
N THR A 513 27.74 3.68 13.62
CA THR A 513 28.29 2.33 13.88
C THR A 513 28.57 2.01 15.35
N GLN A 514 28.34 2.94 16.27
CA GLN A 514 28.51 2.71 17.71
C GLN A 514 27.48 1.70 18.28
N PRO A 515 27.85 0.89 19.31
CA PRO A 515 26.91 -0.02 19.96
C PRO A 515 25.79 0.71 20.73
N GLU A 516 26.14 1.82 21.40
CA GLU A 516 25.18 2.79 21.92
C GLU A 516 24.77 3.71 20.76
N LEU A 517 23.80 3.22 19.98
CA LEU A 517 23.37 3.85 18.74
C LEU A 517 22.74 5.24 19.00
N PRO A 518 22.82 6.17 18.03
CA PRO A 518 22.30 7.52 18.19
C PRO A 518 20.81 7.58 18.58
N LEU A 519 20.43 8.66 19.27
CA LEU A 519 19.12 8.86 19.91
C LEU A 519 17.96 8.27 19.10
N THR A 520 17.45 7.14 19.60
CA THR A 520 16.42 6.33 18.95
C THR A 520 15.12 6.45 19.73
N HIS A 521 14.07 6.96 19.10
CA HIS A 521 12.74 7.11 19.71
C HIS A 521 11.70 6.35 18.89
N PHE A 522 10.64 5.89 19.56
CA PHE A 522 9.38 5.53 18.93
C PHE A 522 8.38 6.67 19.18
N THR A 523 7.67 7.09 18.15
CA THR A 523 6.58 8.07 18.28
C THR A 523 5.35 7.62 17.50
N THR A 524 4.19 8.07 17.95
CA THR A 524 2.92 7.92 17.22
C THR A 524 2.78 9.07 16.21
N GLU A 525 1.89 8.96 15.23
CA GLU A 525 1.74 9.98 14.17
C GLU A 525 1.13 11.32 14.65
N LYS A 526 0.88 11.45 15.96
CA LYS A 526 0.46 12.70 16.59
C LYS A 526 1.62 13.70 16.62
N ASN A 527 1.40 14.91 16.12
CA ASN A 527 2.28 16.06 16.37
C ASN A 527 2.11 16.51 17.84
N PRO A 528 3.13 16.39 18.71
CA PRO A 528 2.98 16.66 20.15
C PRO A 528 2.98 18.17 20.46
N ASP A 529 2.31 18.57 21.54
CA ASP A 529 2.26 19.96 21.96
C ASP A 529 3.60 20.41 22.58
N VAL A 530 4.26 21.39 21.94
CA VAL A 530 5.52 22.01 22.38
C VAL A 530 5.24 23.32 23.11
N ILE A 531 5.93 23.58 24.22
CA ILE A 531 5.76 24.76 25.07
C ILE A 531 7.10 25.45 25.28
N PHE A 532 7.17 26.76 24.97
CA PHE A 532 8.42 27.52 25.05
C PHE A 532 8.63 28.12 26.45
N LEU A 533 9.83 27.93 26.99
CA LEU A 533 10.29 28.47 28.25
C LEU A 533 11.32 29.59 27.99
N PHE A 534 11.02 30.83 28.39
CA PHE A 534 11.90 31.98 28.17
C PHE A 534 12.66 32.35 29.45
N PRO A 535 14.02 32.27 29.47
CA PRO A 535 14.80 32.44 30.69
C PRO A 535 14.77 33.84 31.32
N GLY A 536 15.43 33.94 32.47
CA GLY A 536 15.53 35.16 33.27
C GLY A 536 16.93 35.77 33.24
N GLN A 537 17.03 37.04 33.65
CA GLN A 537 18.32 37.74 33.79
C GLN A 537 19.27 36.96 34.71
N GLY A 538 20.48 36.70 34.22
CA GLY A 538 21.47 35.82 34.85
C GLY A 538 22.02 34.74 33.89
N THR A 539 21.34 34.50 32.77
CA THR A 539 21.75 33.55 31.73
C THR A 539 22.73 34.11 30.69
N GLN A 540 22.77 35.44 30.51
CA GLN A 540 23.57 36.09 29.47
C GLN A 540 25.08 35.83 29.59
N TYR A 541 25.76 35.73 28.44
CA TYR A 541 27.22 35.67 28.34
C TYR A 541 27.70 36.33 27.03
N LEU A 542 28.93 36.84 27.02
CA LEU A 542 29.54 37.42 25.83
C LEU A 542 29.70 36.34 24.73
N ASN A 543 29.39 36.71 23.49
CA ASN A 543 29.29 35.82 22.31
C ASN A 543 28.14 34.78 22.34
N MET A 544 27.13 34.91 23.21
CA MET A 544 25.92 34.07 23.10
C MET A 544 25.22 34.26 21.74
N THR A 545 24.83 33.18 21.09
CA THR A 545 24.28 33.10 19.72
C THR A 545 25.21 33.59 18.60
N ARG A 546 26.52 33.73 18.84
CA ARG A 546 27.45 34.22 17.80
C ARG A 546 27.50 33.29 16.60
N ASN A 547 27.51 31.97 16.81
CA ASN A 547 27.54 31.04 15.67
C ASN A 547 26.20 31.01 14.93
N LEU A 548 25.06 31.22 15.61
CA LEU A 548 23.77 31.33 14.94
C LEU A 548 23.63 32.64 14.14
N TYR A 549 24.19 33.75 14.65
CA TYR A 549 24.27 35.01 13.91
C TYR A 549 25.17 34.90 12.67
N GLU A 550 26.21 34.06 12.73
CA GLU A 550 27.09 33.74 11.61
C GLU A 550 26.40 32.78 10.60
N THR A 551 25.78 31.67 11.05
CA THR A 551 25.28 30.58 10.17
C THR A 551 23.81 30.68 9.76
N GLU A 552 22.91 31.27 10.56
CA GLU A 552 21.46 31.24 10.33
C GLU A 552 20.94 32.62 9.84
N PRO A 553 20.64 32.79 8.54
CA PRO A 553 20.27 34.10 7.99
C PRO A 553 19.04 34.74 8.64
N GLN A 554 18.04 33.94 9.00
CA GLN A 554 16.80 34.41 9.62
C GLN A 554 16.97 34.82 11.09
N PHE A 555 17.81 34.10 11.85
CA PHE A 555 18.17 34.53 13.20
C PHE A 555 18.91 35.87 13.16
N ARG A 556 19.87 36.00 12.23
CA ARG A 556 20.56 37.26 11.94
C ARG A 556 19.61 38.38 11.56
N GLU A 557 18.67 38.15 10.65
CA GLU A 557 17.68 39.16 10.22
C GLU A 557 16.80 39.64 11.40
N THR A 558 16.24 38.72 12.20
CA THR A 558 15.46 39.10 13.38
C THR A 558 16.31 39.86 14.40
N LEU A 559 17.55 39.44 14.65
CA LEU A 559 18.44 40.11 15.61
C LEU A 559 18.92 41.47 15.10
N ASP A 560 19.21 41.61 13.80
CA ASP A 560 19.55 42.89 13.15
C ASP A 560 18.37 43.88 13.22
N ARG A 561 17.13 43.39 13.02
CA ARG A 561 15.91 44.18 13.22
C ARG A 561 15.76 44.64 14.67
N CYS A 562 15.94 43.74 15.65
CA CYS A 562 15.93 44.08 17.07
C CYS A 562 17.03 45.10 17.43
N ALA A 563 18.25 44.92 16.92
CA ALA A 563 19.37 45.84 17.15
C ALA A 563 19.10 47.23 16.55
N THR A 564 18.50 47.29 15.36
CA THR A 564 18.09 48.53 14.69
C THR A 564 17.02 49.28 15.50
N LEU A 565 15.98 48.57 15.95
CA LEU A 565 14.92 49.14 16.81
C LEU A 565 15.47 49.58 18.18
N LEU A 566 16.47 48.89 18.72
CA LEU A 566 17.10 49.26 20.00
C LEU A 566 18.09 50.41 19.89
N GLN A 567 18.68 50.69 18.71
CA GLN A 567 19.76 51.67 18.56
C GLN A 567 19.40 53.08 19.07
N PRO A 568 18.20 53.65 18.83
CA PRO A 568 17.80 54.95 19.40
C PRO A 568 17.72 54.94 20.93
N HIS A 569 17.36 53.80 21.52
CA HIS A 569 17.17 53.67 22.97
C HIS A 569 18.49 53.36 23.69
N LEU A 570 19.35 52.50 23.12
CA LEU A 570 20.64 52.13 23.70
C LEU A 570 21.76 53.14 23.41
N GLN A 571 21.65 53.95 22.35
CA GLN A 571 22.71 54.83 21.84
C GLN A 571 24.00 54.08 21.43
N GLN A 572 23.91 52.76 21.34
CA GLN A 572 24.97 51.82 20.97
C GLN A 572 24.35 50.71 20.11
N ASP A 573 25.14 50.08 19.25
CA ASP A 573 24.71 48.90 18.51
C ASP A 573 24.73 47.67 19.44
N LEU A 574 23.58 47.00 19.60
CA LEU A 574 23.47 45.79 20.42
C LEU A 574 24.47 44.70 19.98
N ARG A 575 24.76 44.60 18.69
CA ARG A 575 25.65 43.56 18.13
C ARG A 575 27.08 43.73 18.60
N HIS A 576 27.54 44.97 18.81
CA HIS A 576 28.84 45.28 19.43
C HIS A 576 28.86 45.05 20.96
N LEU A 577 27.71 44.79 21.60
CA LEU A 577 27.60 44.45 23.02
C LEU A 577 27.40 42.94 23.24
N LEU A 578 26.82 42.24 22.27
CA LEU A 578 26.70 40.78 22.22
C LEU A 578 28.00 40.10 21.75
N TYR A 579 28.61 40.63 20.69
CA TYR A 579 29.73 40.00 19.99
C TYR A 579 31.02 40.78 20.17
N GLY A 580 32.05 40.11 20.66
CA GLY A 580 33.31 40.74 21.00
C GLY A 580 34.20 39.90 21.91
N ASP A 581 35.42 40.38 22.10
CA ASP A 581 36.52 39.55 22.60
C ASP A 581 37.24 40.18 23.81
N ASN A 582 36.67 41.22 24.44
CA ASN A 582 37.28 41.93 25.58
C ASN A 582 36.37 42.03 26.83
N GLU A 583 37.02 42.20 28.00
CA GLU A 583 36.35 42.25 29.31
C GLU A 583 35.42 43.47 29.48
N GLN A 584 35.65 44.57 28.75
CA GLN A 584 34.81 45.76 28.82
C GLN A 584 33.43 45.50 28.20
N GLN A 585 33.38 44.77 27.08
CA GLN A 585 32.11 44.31 26.49
C GLN A 585 31.38 43.33 27.42
N GLU A 586 32.10 42.38 28.04
CA GLU A 586 31.49 41.46 29.02
C GLU A 586 30.96 42.20 30.26
N PHE A 587 31.62 43.28 30.69
CA PHE A 587 31.14 44.16 31.77
C PHE A 587 29.90 44.97 31.35
N GLN A 588 29.90 45.55 30.13
CA GLN A 588 28.76 46.30 29.59
C GLN A 588 27.51 45.42 29.44
N LEU A 589 27.65 44.20 28.91
CA LEU A 589 26.55 43.24 28.73
C LEU A 589 25.91 42.80 30.08
N LYS A 590 26.64 42.90 31.20
CA LYS A 590 26.15 42.64 32.56
C LYS A 590 25.44 43.83 33.23
N GLN A 591 25.43 45.01 32.61
CA GLN A 591 24.66 46.16 33.09
C GLN A 591 23.18 45.97 32.73
N THR A 592 22.27 46.13 33.69
CA THR A 592 20.85 45.79 33.55
C THR A 592 20.16 46.52 32.39
N ALA A 593 20.58 47.76 32.11
CA ALA A 593 20.09 48.56 30.98
C ALA A 593 20.42 47.97 29.60
N ILE A 594 21.46 47.13 29.51
CA ILE A 594 21.85 46.38 28.31
C ILE A 594 21.32 44.94 28.39
N THR A 595 21.48 44.28 29.54
CA THR A 595 21.15 42.86 29.71
C THR A 595 19.70 42.52 29.36
N GLN A 596 18.73 43.34 29.78
CA GLN A 596 17.31 43.05 29.56
C GLN A 596 16.89 43.14 28.08
N PRO A 597 17.17 44.24 27.34
CA PRO A 597 16.93 44.26 25.90
C PRO A 597 17.79 43.27 25.11
N ALA A 598 19.02 42.97 25.55
CA ALA A 598 19.88 41.96 24.91
C ALA A 598 19.30 40.54 25.01
N LEU A 599 18.83 40.14 26.20
CA LEU A 599 18.16 38.85 26.41
C LEU A 599 16.86 38.77 25.62
N PHE A 600 16.00 39.79 25.71
CA PHE A 600 14.75 39.84 24.94
C PHE A 600 15.01 39.66 23.43
N ALA A 601 15.98 40.39 22.87
CA ALA A 601 16.28 40.33 21.43
C ALA A 601 16.76 38.93 20.98
N VAL A 602 17.59 38.27 21.79
CA VAL A 602 18.10 36.91 21.52
C VAL A 602 17.02 35.85 21.70
N GLU A 603 16.25 35.91 22.77
CA GLU A 603 15.15 34.98 23.07
C GLU A 603 14.03 35.09 22.01
N TYR A 604 13.67 36.31 21.59
CA TYR A 604 12.72 36.53 20.50
C TYR A 604 13.26 36.02 19.16
N ALA A 605 14.53 36.28 18.83
CA ALA A 605 15.15 35.78 17.59
C ALA A 605 15.19 34.24 17.55
N LEU A 606 15.56 33.57 18.65
CA LEU A 606 15.49 32.11 18.78
C LEU A 606 14.06 31.59 18.61
N ALA A 607 13.05 32.26 19.19
CA ALA A 607 11.65 31.86 19.03
C ALA A 607 11.20 31.96 17.56
N THR A 608 11.55 33.05 16.86
CA THR A 608 11.22 33.19 15.44
C THR A 608 11.88 32.10 14.58
N LEU A 609 13.11 31.69 14.90
CA LEU A 609 13.80 30.61 14.21
C LEU A 609 13.07 29.26 14.41
N TRP A 610 12.72 28.91 15.66
CA TRP A 610 11.96 27.69 15.94
C TRP A 610 10.59 27.66 15.25
N ILE A 611 9.85 28.77 15.33
CA ILE A 611 8.53 28.94 14.69
C ILE A 611 8.65 28.78 13.17
N SER A 612 9.71 29.31 12.55
CA SER A 612 9.95 29.18 11.11
C SER A 612 10.14 27.72 10.68
N TRP A 613 10.93 26.97 11.46
CA TRP A 613 11.19 25.53 11.28
C TRP A 613 9.97 24.65 11.64
N GLY A 614 8.78 25.23 11.80
CA GLY A 614 7.52 24.52 12.05
C GLY A 614 7.23 24.24 13.52
N VAL A 615 8.15 24.53 14.44
CA VAL A 615 7.99 24.26 15.87
C VAL A 615 7.13 25.35 16.50
N GLN A 616 5.81 25.19 16.41
CA GLN A 616 4.84 26.16 16.95
C GLN A 616 4.66 25.99 18.48
N PRO A 617 4.76 27.05 19.28
CA PRO A 617 4.45 26.99 20.70
C PRO A 617 2.94 26.90 20.93
N LYS A 618 2.48 25.81 21.55
CA LYS A 618 1.09 25.66 22.04
C LYS A 618 0.80 26.61 23.20
N ALA A 619 1.81 26.84 24.03
CA ALA A 619 1.78 27.75 25.17
C ALA A 619 3.19 28.27 25.47
N MET A 620 3.30 29.28 26.34
CA MET A 620 4.58 29.89 26.74
C MET A 620 4.67 30.17 28.24
N LEU A 621 5.88 30.11 28.80
CA LEU A 621 6.19 30.51 30.17
C LEU A 621 7.53 31.26 30.20
N GLY A 622 7.50 32.54 30.58
CA GLY A 622 8.71 33.31 30.81
C GLY A 622 9.17 33.33 32.26
N HIS A 623 10.42 33.72 32.51
CA HIS A 623 10.95 33.98 33.85
C HIS A 623 11.41 35.44 33.95
N SER A 624 10.61 36.30 34.58
CA SER A 624 10.86 37.73 34.77
C SER A 624 11.07 38.57 33.50
N ILE A 625 12.19 38.46 32.79
CA ILE A 625 12.39 39.17 31.51
C ILE A 625 11.77 38.38 30.36
N GLY A 626 11.87 37.06 30.38
CA GLY A 626 11.25 36.19 29.39
C GLY A 626 9.72 36.28 29.31
N GLU A 627 9.02 36.80 30.34
CA GLU A 627 7.55 36.98 30.23
C GLU A 627 7.19 38.10 29.23
N TYR A 628 8.06 39.10 29.06
CA TYR A 628 7.87 40.11 28.02
C TYR A 628 8.04 39.50 26.62
N VAL A 629 8.93 38.51 26.46
CA VAL A 629 9.12 37.76 25.20
C VAL A 629 7.87 36.92 24.90
N ALA A 630 7.38 36.17 25.89
CA ALA A 630 6.13 35.40 25.77
C ALA A 630 4.93 36.30 25.43
N ALA A 631 4.80 37.46 26.09
CA ALA A 631 3.73 38.41 25.85
C ALA A 631 3.80 39.06 24.46
N CYS A 632 5.00 39.40 23.96
CA CYS A 632 5.18 39.94 22.62
C CYS A 632 4.87 38.89 21.53
N LEU A 633 5.32 37.64 21.71
CA LEU A 633 4.96 36.52 20.82
C LEU A 633 3.47 36.18 20.88
N ALA A 634 2.82 36.38 22.02
CA ALA A 634 1.36 36.32 22.16
C ALA A 634 0.63 37.56 21.64
N GLY A 635 1.32 38.54 21.05
CA GLY A 635 0.74 39.74 20.44
C GLY A 635 0.30 40.83 21.43
N VAL A 636 0.56 40.70 22.73
CA VAL A 636 0.19 41.72 23.75
C VAL A 636 0.93 43.04 23.53
N PHE A 637 2.18 42.96 23.06
CA PHE A 637 3.01 44.07 22.64
C PHE A 637 3.42 43.88 21.18
N SER A 638 3.54 44.96 20.40
CA SER A 638 4.36 44.90 19.18
C SER A 638 5.84 44.70 19.54
N LEU A 639 6.67 44.30 18.57
CA LEU A 639 8.12 44.15 18.78
C LEU A 639 8.78 45.47 19.20
N GLU A 640 8.36 46.59 18.62
CA GLU A 640 8.90 47.93 18.89
C GLU A 640 8.49 48.43 20.29
N ASP A 641 7.22 48.20 20.66
CA ASP A 641 6.72 48.47 22.00
C ASP A 641 7.46 47.64 23.06
N ALA A 642 7.59 46.33 22.82
CA ALA A 642 8.25 45.42 23.76
C ALA A 642 9.71 45.80 23.99
N LEU A 643 10.46 46.08 22.91
CA LEU A 643 11.85 46.56 22.98
C LEU A 643 11.97 47.91 23.72
N THR A 644 11.01 48.82 23.52
CA THR A 644 10.91 50.07 24.26
C THR A 644 10.70 49.81 25.76
N VAL A 645 9.75 48.95 26.12
CA VAL A 645 9.42 48.60 27.52
C VAL A 645 10.58 47.94 28.24
N VAL A 646 11.22 46.92 27.66
CA VAL A 646 12.34 46.22 28.32
C VAL A 646 13.57 47.11 28.45
N THR A 647 13.78 48.05 27.52
CA THR A 647 14.85 49.05 27.64
C THR A 647 14.53 50.09 28.71
N ALA A 648 13.28 50.57 28.81
CA ALA A 648 12.85 51.46 29.87
C ALA A 648 12.96 50.78 31.26
N ARG A 649 12.48 49.53 31.38
CA ARG A 649 12.63 48.67 32.58
C ARG A 649 14.10 48.55 32.97
N GLY A 650 14.96 48.16 32.02
CA GLY A 650 16.38 47.96 32.25
C GLY A 650 17.09 49.23 32.73
N LYS A 651 16.82 50.38 32.08
CA LYS A 651 17.36 51.69 32.46
C LYS A 651 16.88 52.16 33.83
N LEU A 652 15.58 52.04 34.11
CA LEU A 652 15.01 52.43 35.40
C LEU A 652 15.62 51.61 36.54
N ILE A 653 15.71 50.29 36.40
CA ILE A 653 16.36 49.44 37.41
C ILE A 653 17.85 49.82 37.56
N GLN A 654 18.56 50.07 36.46
CA GLN A 654 19.98 50.45 36.47
C GLN A 654 20.25 51.83 37.12
N SER A 655 19.21 52.65 37.36
CA SER A 655 19.31 53.93 38.08
C SER A 655 19.16 53.82 39.60
N LEU A 656 18.76 52.65 40.11
CA LEU A 656 18.57 52.40 41.54
C LEU A 656 19.90 52.13 42.26
N PRO A 657 19.93 52.23 43.61
CA PRO A 657 21.03 51.71 44.41
C PRO A 657 21.22 50.20 44.19
N SER A 658 22.48 49.75 44.10
CA SER A 658 22.82 48.34 43.94
C SER A 658 22.39 47.49 45.14
N GLY A 659 21.75 46.37 44.87
CA GLY A 659 21.26 45.39 45.84
C GLY A 659 21.67 43.97 45.45
N ALA A 660 21.32 43.00 46.29
CA ALA A 660 21.75 41.61 46.11
C ALA A 660 20.55 40.65 46.16
N MET A 661 20.77 39.43 45.65
CA MET A 661 19.81 38.33 45.71
C MET A 661 20.47 37.05 46.20
N LEU A 662 19.77 36.31 47.06
CA LEU A 662 20.22 35.09 47.70
C LEU A 662 19.27 33.94 47.37
N ALA A 663 19.74 32.93 46.64
CA ALA A 663 19.02 31.67 46.51
C ALA A 663 19.15 30.89 47.83
N VAL A 664 18.03 30.36 48.33
CA VAL A 664 17.94 29.64 49.61
C VAL A 664 17.18 28.33 49.43
N LYS A 665 17.66 27.27 50.08
CA LYS A 665 17.01 25.94 50.08
C LYS A 665 15.89 25.87 51.12
N LEU A 666 14.85 26.67 50.89
CA LEU A 666 13.67 26.80 51.75
C LEU A 666 12.41 26.88 50.90
N SER A 667 11.29 26.42 51.44
CA SER A 667 9.96 26.57 50.84
C SER A 667 9.38 27.98 51.05
N GLU A 668 8.30 28.28 50.35
CA GLU A 668 7.58 29.56 50.48
C GLU A 668 7.04 29.79 51.90
N GLU A 669 6.71 28.72 52.62
CA GLU A 669 6.25 28.74 54.01
C GLU A 669 7.45 28.85 54.97
N ALA A 670 8.48 28.02 54.73
CA ALA A 670 9.69 27.96 55.56
C ALA A 670 10.55 29.23 55.47
N VAL A 671 10.40 30.03 54.40
CA VAL A 671 11.12 31.31 54.22
C VAL A 671 10.44 32.49 54.95
N GLN A 672 9.15 32.40 55.31
CA GLN A 672 8.42 33.51 55.96
C GLN A 672 9.10 34.02 57.26
N PRO A 673 9.62 33.18 58.18
CA PRO A 673 10.29 33.63 59.40
C PRO A 673 11.64 34.35 59.17
N TRP A 674 12.12 34.40 57.94
CA TRP A 674 13.38 35.05 57.54
C TRP A 674 13.16 36.38 56.81
N LEU A 675 11.91 36.71 56.48
CA LEU A 675 11.56 38.00 55.88
C LEU A 675 11.60 39.12 56.92
N THR A 676 12.10 40.27 56.50
CA THR A 676 12.16 41.53 57.24
C THR A 676 11.69 42.65 56.30
N PRO A 677 11.43 43.89 56.77
CA PRO A 677 11.11 45.00 55.85
C PRO A 677 12.16 45.21 54.75
N ASP A 678 13.43 44.94 55.05
CA ASP A 678 14.57 45.07 54.13
C ASP A 678 14.79 43.84 53.22
N LEU A 679 13.90 42.84 53.26
CA LEU A 679 13.99 41.58 52.49
C LEU A 679 12.65 41.23 51.84
N SER A 680 12.68 40.88 50.56
CA SER A 680 11.50 40.42 49.82
C SER A 680 11.72 39.03 49.22
N LEU A 681 10.67 38.21 49.20
CA LEU A 681 10.63 36.98 48.42
C LEU A 681 10.47 37.33 46.94
N ALA A 682 11.56 37.22 46.18
CA ALA A 682 11.63 37.65 44.79
C ALA A 682 11.25 36.56 43.80
N VAL A 683 11.59 35.30 44.08
CA VAL A 683 11.33 34.17 43.17
C VAL A 683 11.03 32.89 43.97
N ILE A 684 10.10 32.07 43.48
CA ILE A 684 9.85 30.70 43.94
C ILE A 684 10.10 29.78 42.75
N ASN A 685 11.26 29.14 42.72
CA ASN A 685 11.75 28.30 41.60
C ASN A 685 11.47 26.80 41.78
N GLY A 686 10.99 26.37 42.95
CA GLY A 686 10.71 24.97 43.28
C GLY A 686 10.28 24.82 44.73
N VAL A 687 9.91 23.60 45.15
CA VAL A 687 9.33 23.34 46.49
C VAL A 687 10.22 23.83 47.63
N GLU A 688 11.53 23.55 47.59
CA GLU A 688 12.52 24.06 48.54
C GLU A 688 13.52 25.03 47.87
N ARG A 689 13.05 25.92 46.98
CA ARG A 689 13.93 26.84 46.23
C ARG A 689 13.33 28.22 46.08
N CYS A 690 13.52 29.04 47.12
CA CYS A 690 13.20 30.46 47.10
C CYS A 690 14.43 31.31 46.72
N VAL A 691 14.19 32.54 46.27
CA VAL A 691 15.21 33.59 46.15
C VAL A 691 14.75 34.81 46.93
N LEU A 692 15.57 35.22 47.88
CA LEU A 692 15.38 36.43 48.69
C LEU A 692 16.17 37.59 48.09
N SER A 693 15.66 38.81 48.25
CA SER A 693 16.16 40.00 47.55
C SER A 693 16.05 41.25 48.41
N GLY A 694 17.08 42.09 48.40
CA GLY A 694 17.13 43.30 49.24
C GLY A 694 18.46 44.04 49.14
N SER A 695 18.77 44.83 50.17
CA SER A 695 20.04 45.56 50.23
C SER A 695 21.22 44.61 50.44
N HIS A 696 22.42 45.02 50.02
CA HIS A 696 23.65 44.26 50.24
C HIS A 696 23.87 43.90 51.72
N GLU A 697 23.56 44.83 52.64
CA GLU A 697 23.69 44.62 54.08
C GLU A 697 22.64 43.62 54.62
N ALA A 698 21.39 43.72 54.19
CA ALA A 698 20.33 42.79 54.60
C ALA A 698 20.60 41.36 54.12
N ILE A 699 21.04 41.21 52.86
CA ILE A 699 21.40 39.91 52.28
C ILE A 699 22.66 39.32 52.94
N ALA A 700 23.67 40.12 53.27
CA ALA A 700 24.86 39.64 53.97
C ALA A 700 24.54 39.13 55.39
N LYS A 701 23.72 39.87 56.16
CA LYS A 701 23.23 39.44 57.49
C LYS A 701 22.42 38.13 57.40
N LEU A 702 21.56 38.03 56.38
CA LEU A 702 20.75 36.83 56.11
C LEU A 702 21.63 35.61 55.78
N HIS A 703 22.62 35.76 54.89
CA HIS A 703 23.56 34.71 54.49
C HIS A 703 24.28 34.13 55.73
N GLN A 704 24.89 35.00 56.54
CA GLN A 704 25.57 34.59 57.77
C GLN A 704 24.64 33.87 58.76
N LYS A 705 23.38 34.31 58.87
CA LYS A 705 22.40 33.66 59.76
C LYS A 705 21.99 32.28 59.23
N LEU A 706 21.78 32.13 57.92
CA LEU A 706 21.43 30.85 57.28
C LEU A 706 22.59 29.83 57.37
N GLU A 707 23.83 30.28 57.15
CA GLU A 707 25.04 29.45 57.34
C GLU A 707 25.17 28.96 58.80
N THR A 708 24.88 29.83 59.77
CA THR A 708 24.92 29.49 61.21
C THR A 708 23.89 28.42 61.57
N GLU A 709 22.76 28.39 60.87
CA GLU A 709 21.64 27.47 61.07
C GLU A 709 21.69 26.26 60.10
N GLY A 710 22.78 26.12 59.34
CA GLY A 710 23.04 24.96 58.46
C GLY A 710 22.19 24.90 57.18
N ILE A 711 21.62 26.02 56.73
CA ILE A 711 20.72 26.08 55.57
C ILE A 711 21.51 26.44 54.30
N ASP A 712 21.48 25.54 53.30
CA ASP A 712 22.11 25.77 52.00
C ASP A 712 21.61 27.08 51.35
N CYS A 713 22.51 28.02 51.13
CA CYS A 713 22.23 29.27 50.42
C CYS A 713 23.38 29.69 49.49
N ARG A 714 23.09 30.55 48.51
CA ARG A 714 24.07 31.01 47.52
C ARG A 714 23.70 32.37 46.95
N ASN A 715 24.63 33.33 47.03
CA ASN A 715 24.49 34.63 46.37
C ASN A 715 24.39 34.47 44.83
N LEU A 716 23.45 35.19 44.23
CA LEU A 716 23.29 35.26 42.78
C LEU A 716 24.05 36.46 42.22
N HIS A 717 24.77 36.24 41.11
CA HIS A 717 25.49 37.31 40.39
C HIS A 717 24.50 38.27 39.72
N THR A 718 24.04 39.24 40.51
CA THR A 718 23.00 40.21 40.21
C THR A 718 23.50 41.59 40.63
N SER A 719 23.06 42.64 39.93
CA SER A 719 23.47 44.03 40.19
C SER A 719 22.53 44.79 41.12
N HIS A 720 21.27 44.34 41.20
CA HIS A 720 20.19 44.97 41.95
C HIS A 720 19.34 43.90 42.63
N GLY A 721 18.66 44.26 43.73
CA GLY A 721 17.67 43.40 44.37
C GLY A 721 16.35 43.41 43.59
N PHE A 722 16.29 42.69 42.47
CA PHE A 722 15.09 42.56 41.64
C PHE A 722 13.89 41.99 42.43
N HIS A 723 12.66 42.33 42.03
CA HIS A 723 11.41 41.88 42.67
C HIS A 723 11.35 42.10 44.20
N SER A 724 11.84 43.26 44.65
CA SER A 724 11.87 43.67 46.06
C SER A 724 11.38 45.11 46.26
N HIS A 725 11.28 45.52 47.52
CA HIS A 725 10.96 46.91 47.90
C HIS A 725 11.91 47.94 47.26
N LEU A 726 13.14 47.56 46.89
CA LEU A 726 14.07 48.44 46.18
C LEU A 726 13.54 48.90 44.81
N MET A 727 12.57 48.19 44.21
CA MET A 727 11.93 48.59 42.95
C MET A 727 10.89 49.70 43.13
N GLU A 728 10.45 50.02 44.35
CA GLU A 728 9.36 50.96 44.61
C GLU A 728 9.57 52.38 44.04
N PRO A 729 10.79 52.98 44.07
CA PRO A 729 11.01 54.31 43.50
C PRO A 729 10.79 54.44 41.98
N ILE A 730 10.81 53.32 41.24
CA ILE A 730 10.65 53.31 39.77
C ILE A 730 9.28 52.82 39.29
N LEU A 731 8.38 52.40 40.18
CA LEU A 731 7.08 51.85 39.78
C LEU A 731 6.21 52.88 39.04
N ALA A 732 6.10 54.10 39.55
CA ALA A 732 5.35 55.17 38.86
C ALA A 732 6.03 55.61 37.54
N PRO A 733 7.35 55.88 37.49
CA PRO A 733 8.05 56.08 36.22
C PRO A 733 7.85 54.97 35.19
N PHE A 734 7.79 53.69 35.62
CA PHE A 734 7.55 52.56 34.72
C PHE A 734 6.08 52.47 34.27
N ALA A 735 5.12 52.74 35.17
CA ALA A 735 3.69 52.79 34.83
C ALA A 735 3.41 53.79 33.71
N GLU A 736 4.03 54.98 33.76
CA GLU A 736 3.88 56.00 32.72
C GLU A 736 4.54 55.62 31.38
N GLN A 737 5.43 54.63 31.34
CA GLN A 737 5.94 54.06 30.08
C GLN A 737 4.96 53.04 29.50
N ILE A 738 4.40 52.13 30.32
CA ILE A 738 3.41 51.15 29.85
C ILE A 738 2.12 51.85 29.34
N LYS A 739 1.69 52.94 29.99
CA LYS A 739 0.51 53.72 29.57
C LYS A 739 0.64 54.45 28.23
N GLN A 740 1.85 54.55 27.66
CA GLN A 740 2.09 55.15 26.34
C GLN A 740 1.92 54.14 25.20
N ILE A 741 1.67 52.87 25.52
CA ILE A 741 1.69 51.73 24.59
C ILE A 741 0.30 51.10 24.50
N THR A 742 -0.05 50.61 23.31
CA THR A 742 -1.31 49.88 23.10
C THR A 742 -1.12 48.41 23.46
N LEU A 743 -1.70 47.98 24.57
CA LEU A 743 -1.71 46.58 24.98
C LEU A 743 -2.88 45.83 24.33
N HIS A 744 -2.62 44.65 23.78
CA HIS A 744 -3.64 43.81 23.14
C HIS A 744 -3.93 42.53 23.94
N PRO A 745 -5.15 41.94 23.82
CA PRO A 745 -5.43 40.60 24.32
C PRO A 745 -4.49 39.55 23.68
N PRO A 746 -3.98 38.58 24.46
CA PRO A 746 -3.05 37.57 23.93
C PRO A 746 -3.75 36.59 22.97
N THR A 747 -3.10 36.32 21.84
CA THR A 747 -3.54 35.33 20.84
C THR A 747 -2.98 33.92 21.08
N LEU A 748 -1.88 33.82 21.84
CA LEU A 748 -1.31 32.56 22.32
C LEU A 748 -1.32 32.52 23.86
N PRO A 749 -1.64 31.38 24.49
CA PRO A 749 -1.77 31.31 25.94
C PRO A 749 -0.39 31.30 26.62
N TYR A 750 -0.21 32.13 27.64
CA TYR A 750 0.98 32.11 28.48
C TYR A 750 0.66 32.24 29.96
N LEU A 751 1.61 31.88 30.81
CA LEU A 751 1.47 31.91 32.26
C LEU A 751 2.12 33.14 32.89
N SER A 752 1.41 33.74 33.84
CA SER A 752 1.77 34.96 34.54
C SER A 752 2.62 34.65 35.79
N ASN A 753 3.80 35.26 35.88
CA ASN A 753 4.74 35.12 36.97
C ASN A 753 4.17 35.68 38.29
N VAL A 754 3.27 36.68 38.21
CA VAL A 754 2.64 37.31 39.38
C VAL A 754 1.58 36.41 40.02
N THR A 755 0.80 35.69 39.22
CA THR A 755 -0.35 34.88 39.69
C THR A 755 -0.02 33.41 39.87
N GLY A 756 1.08 32.90 39.29
CA GLY A 756 1.42 31.47 39.32
C GLY A 756 0.54 30.61 38.39
N THR A 757 -0.25 31.21 37.51
CA THR A 757 -1.17 30.50 36.60
C THR A 757 -1.35 31.26 35.29
N TRP A 758 -2.20 30.76 34.40
CA TRP A 758 -2.55 31.36 33.11
C TRP A 758 -2.99 32.83 33.25
N ILE A 759 -2.46 33.71 32.39
CA ILE A 759 -2.82 35.13 32.41
C ILE A 759 -4.20 35.32 31.75
N SER A 760 -5.04 36.19 32.32
CA SER A 760 -6.28 36.59 31.65
C SER A 760 -6.04 37.73 30.65
N PRO A 761 -6.89 37.88 29.61
CA PRO A 761 -6.81 39.02 28.70
C PRO A 761 -6.85 40.39 29.41
N GLN A 762 -7.60 40.50 30.51
CA GLN A 762 -7.70 41.71 31.33
C GLN A 762 -6.45 41.96 32.18
N GLN A 763 -5.68 40.92 32.52
CA GLN A 763 -4.39 41.06 33.19
C GLN A 763 -3.30 41.47 32.20
N ALA A 764 -3.23 40.82 31.04
CA ALA A 764 -2.27 41.17 29.99
C ALA A 764 -2.40 42.63 29.50
N THR A 765 -3.63 43.14 29.45
CA THR A 765 -3.97 44.51 29.00
C THR A 765 -4.06 45.55 30.12
N ASP A 766 -3.75 45.19 31.38
CA ASP A 766 -3.67 46.14 32.50
C ASP A 766 -2.24 46.69 32.65
N PRO A 767 -1.99 48.01 32.46
CA PRO A 767 -0.68 48.59 32.72
C PRO A 767 -0.14 48.33 34.13
N GLU A 768 -1.03 48.27 35.13
CA GLU A 768 -0.66 47.99 36.51
C GLU A 768 -0.29 46.50 36.73
N TYR A 769 -0.64 45.58 35.81
CA TYR A 769 -0.10 44.22 35.82
C TYR A 769 1.42 44.24 35.63
N TRP A 770 1.90 45.01 34.64
CA TRP A 770 3.32 45.10 34.32
C TRP A 770 4.12 45.81 35.43
N VAL A 771 3.51 46.78 36.10
CA VAL A 771 4.03 47.40 37.34
C VAL A 771 4.11 46.38 38.47
N ARG A 772 3.06 45.58 38.70
CA ARG A 772 3.06 44.50 39.69
C ARG A 772 4.10 43.43 39.38
N HIS A 773 4.27 43.05 38.11
CA HIS A 773 5.30 42.14 37.61
C HIS A 773 6.73 42.65 37.90
N LEU A 774 6.97 43.96 37.87
CA LEU A 774 8.28 44.53 38.25
C LEU A 774 8.57 44.42 39.77
N ARG A 775 7.53 44.40 40.62
CA ARG A 775 7.65 44.51 42.09
C ARG A 775 7.49 43.19 42.85
N HIS A 776 6.61 42.30 42.41
CA HIS A 776 6.17 41.12 43.17
C HIS A 776 6.93 39.85 42.80
N THR A 777 6.75 38.82 43.65
CA THR A 777 7.37 37.50 43.54
C THR A 777 7.07 36.81 42.22
N VAL A 778 8.12 36.30 41.55
CA VAL A 778 8.01 35.40 40.39
C VAL A 778 7.66 33.98 40.89
N ARG A 779 6.43 33.53 40.62
CA ARG A 779 5.86 32.26 41.10
C ARG A 779 6.13 31.08 40.15
N PHE A 780 7.36 30.95 39.67
CA PHE A 780 7.74 30.00 38.61
C PHE A 780 7.44 28.52 38.93
N ARG A 781 7.55 28.10 40.20
CA ARG A 781 7.08 26.78 40.69
C ARG A 781 5.62 26.54 40.33
N ASP A 782 4.76 27.52 40.60
CA ASP A 782 3.31 27.41 40.40
C ASP A 782 2.98 27.45 38.92
N ASN A 783 3.73 28.22 38.12
CA ASN A 783 3.60 28.19 36.67
C ASN A 783 3.97 26.81 36.08
N LEU A 784 5.05 26.16 36.55
CA LEU A 784 5.37 24.79 36.15
C LEU A 784 4.27 23.81 36.58
N GLN A 785 3.73 23.95 37.79
CA GLN A 785 2.61 23.13 38.27
C GLN A 785 1.37 23.25 37.36
N ALA A 786 0.95 24.49 37.05
CA ALA A 786 -0.19 24.77 36.17
C ALA A 786 0.02 24.34 34.71
N LEU A 787 1.27 24.15 34.27
CA LEU A 787 1.62 23.53 32.98
C LEU A 787 1.46 22.01 33.01
N PHE A 788 1.93 21.34 34.07
CA PHE A 788 1.82 19.87 34.16
C PHE A 788 0.37 19.40 34.28
N GLU A 789 -0.51 20.21 34.88
CA GLU A 789 -1.96 19.97 34.94
C GLU A 789 -2.63 19.93 33.55
N GLN A 790 -2.06 20.56 32.52
CA GLN A 790 -2.57 20.49 31.14
C GLN A 790 -2.01 19.31 30.31
N LYS A 791 -1.17 18.44 30.89
CA LYS A 791 -0.51 17.32 30.18
C LYS A 791 0.34 17.77 28.98
N ALA A 792 1.20 18.76 29.18
CA ALA A 792 2.25 19.10 28.21
C ALA A 792 3.10 17.87 27.82
N GLU A 793 3.55 17.81 26.57
CA GLU A 793 4.36 16.69 26.04
C GLU A 793 5.85 17.07 25.91
N ILE A 794 6.13 18.29 25.43
CA ILE A 794 7.50 18.80 25.28
C ILE A 794 7.60 20.23 25.84
N LEU A 795 8.57 20.47 26.73
CA LEU A 795 9.03 21.81 27.08
C LEU A 795 10.36 22.12 26.37
N LEU A 796 10.55 23.35 25.89
CA LEU A 796 11.77 23.80 25.21
C LEU A 796 12.26 25.13 25.79
N GLU A 797 13.47 25.19 26.35
CA GLU A 797 14.09 26.46 26.75
C GLU A 797 14.59 27.23 25.53
N VAL A 798 13.95 28.36 25.24
CA VAL A 798 14.19 29.24 24.10
C VAL A 798 14.95 30.48 24.57
N GLY A 799 16.25 30.30 24.77
CA GLY A 799 17.15 31.35 25.27
C GLY A 799 18.55 30.82 25.55
N PRO A 800 19.45 31.68 26.06
CA PRO A 800 20.80 31.27 26.44
C PRO A 800 20.81 30.36 27.68
N GLY A 801 21.52 29.23 27.58
CA GLY A 801 21.73 28.32 28.69
C GLY A 801 20.66 27.23 28.85
N GLN A 802 20.56 26.73 30.09
CA GLN A 802 19.82 25.50 30.45
C GLN A 802 19.16 25.64 31.85
N THR A 803 18.80 26.85 32.23
CA THR A 803 18.36 27.18 33.60
C THR A 803 16.94 26.70 33.84
N LEU A 804 16.03 26.98 32.91
CA LEU A 804 14.63 26.56 33.03
C LEU A 804 14.46 25.05 32.77
N PHE A 805 15.26 24.46 31.87
CA PHE A 805 15.43 23.01 31.74
C PHE A 805 15.79 22.37 33.09
N THR A 806 16.80 22.93 33.79
CA THR A 806 17.24 22.41 35.09
C THR A 806 16.14 22.51 36.16
N LEU A 807 15.34 23.58 36.16
CA LEU A 807 14.22 23.75 37.09
C LEU A 807 13.05 22.80 36.77
N ALA A 808 12.66 22.68 35.50
CA ALA A 808 11.57 21.80 35.07
C ALA A 808 11.91 20.31 35.30
N GLN A 809 13.14 19.89 35.00
CA GLN A 809 13.63 18.53 35.27
C GLN A 809 13.72 18.19 36.77
N GLN A 810 13.67 19.18 37.66
CA GLN A 810 13.78 19.02 39.12
C GLN A 810 12.47 19.35 39.84
N HIS A 811 11.37 19.57 39.12
CA HIS A 811 10.05 19.75 39.71
C HIS A 811 9.42 18.39 40.08
N PRO A 812 8.91 18.19 41.30
CA PRO A 812 8.49 16.85 41.77
C PRO A 812 7.30 16.27 40.99
N ASN A 813 6.44 17.13 40.45
CA ASN A 813 5.24 16.72 39.69
C ASN A 813 5.51 16.56 38.18
N LYS A 814 6.78 16.53 37.75
CA LYS A 814 7.16 16.33 36.35
C LYS A 814 7.04 14.85 35.97
N SER A 815 6.17 14.53 35.01
CA SER A 815 6.04 13.15 34.50
C SER A 815 7.34 12.66 33.88
N SER A 816 7.59 11.34 33.97
CA SER A 816 8.65 10.66 33.23
C SER A 816 8.46 10.73 31.71
N GLU A 817 7.22 10.87 31.24
CA GLU A 817 6.84 10.95 29.83
C GLU A 817 7.11 12.34 29.22
N LEU A 818 7.15 13.39 30.05
CA LEU A 818 7.40 14.76 29.60
C LEU A 818 8.87 14.92 29.16
N THR A 819 9.07 15.29 27.90
CA THR A 819 10.38 15.66 27.37
C THR A 819 10.69 17.13 27.69
N VAL A 820 11.93 17.42 28.09
CA VAL A 820 12.40 18.79 28.39
C VAL A 820 13.70 19.02 27.63
N LEU A 821 13.73 20.07 26.81
CA LEU A 821 14.82 20.40 25.88
C LEU A 821 15.31 21.84 26.09
N TYR A 822 16.40 22.21 25.44
CA TYR A 822 17.00 23.55 25.48
C TYR A 822 17.65 23.89 24.13
N SER A 823 17.61 25.17 23.75
CA SER A 823 18.09 25.60 22.42
C SER A 823 19.62 25.68 22.30
N LEU A 824 20.33 25.92 23.42
CA LEU A 824 21.74 26.30 23.42
C LEU A 824 22.55 25.54 24.48
N PRO A 825 23.86 25.36 24.27
CA PRO A 825 24.71 24.69 25.25
C PRO A 825 24.92 25.57 26.50
N ARG A 826 25.32 24.93 27.60
CA ARG A 826 25.68 25.61 28.83
C ARG A 826 27.00 26.40 28.66
N GLN A 827 26.91 27.73 28.75
CA GLN A 827 27.98 28.75 28.89
C GLN A 827 29.42 28.38 28.47
N ARG A 828 29.96 29.10 27.47
CA ARG A 828 31.35 29.00 26.99
C ARG A 828 31.76 27.55 26.65
N ALA A 829 31.02 26.92 25.75
CA ALA A 829 31.56 25.80 24.98
C ALA A 829 32.82 26.28 24.23
N THR A 830 33.94 25.58 24.39
CA THR A 830 35.23 25.90 23.73
C THR A 830 35.35 25.27 22.34
N GLU A 831 34.33 24.54 21.90
CA GLU A 831 34.25 23.87 20.61
C GLU A 831 33.61 24.80 19.57
N ASN A 832 34.20 24.88 18.38
CA ASN A 832 33.66 25.68 17.28
C ASN A 832 32.27 25.19 16.88
N HIS A 833 31.32 26.11 16.68
CA HIS A 833 29.95 25.83 16.23
C HIS A 833 29.12 24.95 17.18
N ALA A 834 29.48 24.88 18.47
CA ALA A 834 28.73 24.14 19.49
C ALA A 834 27.27 24.61 19.62
N GLU A 835 26.98 25.89 19.38
CA GLU A 835 25.60 26.41 19.36
C GLU A 835 24.80 25.82 18.19
N THR A 836 25.38 25.82 16.98
CA THR A 836 24.78 25.22 15.78
C THR A 836 24.59 23.70 15.95
N ARG A 837 25.57 23.00 16.55
CA ARG A 837 25.45 21.56 16.84
C ARG A 837 24.35 21.28 17.86
N GLN A 838 24.23 22.09 18.92
CA GLN A 838 23.18 21.90 19.92
C GLN A 838 21.77 22.18 19.35
N ILE A 839 21.58 23.27 18.61
CA ILE A 839 20.24 23.60 18.09
C ILE A 839 19.76 22.54 17.07
N LEU A 840 20.68 21.98 16.27
CA LEU A 840 20.39 20.86 15.37
C LEU A 840 20.10 19.55 16.13
N LEU A 841 20.81 19.26 17.23
CA LEU A 841 20.51 18.12 18.09
C LEU A 841 19.11 18.25 18.69
N THR A 842 18.75 19.44 19.15
CA THR A 842 17.42 19.74 19.71
C THR A 842 16.32 19.68 18.64
N LEU A 843 16.59 20.16 17.41
CA LEU A 843 15.66 20.00 16.27
C LEU A 843 15.45 18.52 15.93
N GLY A 844 16.52 17.73 15.93
CA GLY A 844 16.45 16.27 15.78
C GLY A 844 15.63 15.61 16.89
N GLN A 845 15.81 16.02 18.14
CA GLN A 845 15.05 15.50 19.29
C GLN A 845 13.56 15.86 19.22
N LEU A 846 13.21 17.07 18.75
CA LEU A 846 11.83 17.44 18.47
C LEU A 846 11.24 16.54 17.38
N TRP A 847 11.95 16.38 16.25
CA TRP A 847 11.54 15.51 15.15
C TRP A 847 11.40 14.03 15.56
N SER A 848 12.32 13.49 16.36
CA SER A 848 12.29 12.09 16.81
C SER A 848 11.13 11.79 17.77
N ASN A 849 10.69 12.79 18.54
CA ASN A 849 9.51 12.68 19.41
C ASN A 849 8.17 12.92 18.69
N GLY A 850 8.19 13.37 17.42
CA GLY A 850 6.98 13.49 16.59
C GLY A 850 6.77 14.85 15.94
N VAL A 851 7.51 15.90 16.37
CA VAL A 851 7.28 17.27 15.92
C VAL A 851 7.48 17.42 14.41
N SER A 852 6.52 18.06 13.75
CA SER A 852 6.58 18.36 12.32
C SER A 852 7.52 19.53 12.04
N VAL A 853 8.65 19.22 11.39
CA VAL A 853 9.65 20.20 10.97
C VAL A 853 9.36 20.71 9.55
N ASN A 854 9.42 22.03 9.37
CA ASN A 854 9.36 22.69 8.06
C ASN A 854 10.76 22.69 7.41
N TRP A 855 11.04 21.64 6.66
CA TRP A 855 12.33 21.49 5.97
C TRP A 855 12.54 22.47 4.80
N ASP A 856 11.48 23.02 4.21
CA ASP A 856 11.59 24.04 3.15
C ASP A 856 12.11 25.37 3.70
N GLU A 857 11.65 25.78 4.88
CA GLU A 857 12.21 26.94 5.59
C GLU A 857 13.65 26.64 6.04
N PHE A 858 13.90 25.47 6.65
CA PHE A 858 15.22 25.08 7.12
C PHE A 858 16.31 25.16 6.02
N TYR A 859 15.98 24.74 4.80
CA TYR A 859 16.90 24.79 3.65
C TYR A 859 16.70 26.01 2.71
N ARG A 860 15.79 26.96 2.99
CA ARG A 860 15.46 28.09 2.07
C ARG A 860 16.69 28.87 1.57
N CYS A 861 17.70 29.01 2.42
CA CYS A 861 18.91 29.79 2.12
C CYS A 861 20.08 28.93 1.58
N GLU A 862 19.86 27.65 1.29
CA GLU A 862 20.88 26.70 0.83
C GLU A 862 20.47 26.05 -0.51
N LYS A 863 21.34 26.12 -1.54
CA LYS A 863 21.13 25.31 -2.75
C LYS A 863 21.68 23.90 -2.52
N ARG A 864 20.77 22.96 -2.33
CA ARG A 864 21.03 21.53 -2.12
C ARG A 864 20.59 20.70 -3.33
N TYR A 865 21.10 19.48 -3.42
CA TYR A 865 20.71 18.48 -4.42
C TYR A 865 20.27 17.17 -3.75
N ARG A 866 19.42 16.39 -4.44
CA ARG A 866 19.05 15.03 -4.04
C ARG A 866 20.12 14.04 -4.46
N LEU A 867 20.46 13.10 -3.58
CA LEU A 867 21.44 12.04 -3.84
C LEU A 867 20.77 10.65 -3.87
N PRO A 868 21.29 9.69 -4.66
CA PRO A 868 20.83 8.30 -4.66
C PRO A 868 21.37 7.55 -3.44
N LEU A 869 20.82 7.89 -2.27
CA LEU A 869 21.09 7.23 -0.99
C LEU A 869 20.39 5.86 -0.93
N PRO A 870 20.82 4.95 -0.03
CA PRO A 870 20.14 3.68 0.20
C PRO A 870 18.63 3.82 0.41
N THR A 871 17.89 2.82 -0.08
CA THR A 871 16.44 2.71 0.03
C THR A 871 16.02 1.94 1.28
N TYR A 872 14.71 1.88 1.54
CA TYR A 872 14.13 1.16 2.66
C TYR A 872 14.56 -0.33 2.71
N PRO A 873 14.99 -0.84 3.87
CA PRO A 873 15.34 -2.25 4.06
C PRO A 873 14.09 -3.07 4.38
N PHE A 874 13.38 -3.52 3.34
CA PHE A 874 12.18 -4.35 3.45
C PHE A 874 12.43 -5.63 4.27
N GLU A 875 11.59 -5.87 5.29
CA GLU A 875 11.66 -7.03 6.18
C GLU A 875 10.87 -8.20 5.60
N ARG A 876 11.38 -8.70 4.48
CA ARG A 876 10.67 -9.67 3.64
C ARG A 876 10.42 -11.01 4.34
N LEU A 877 9.19 -11.48 4.25
CA LEU A 877 8.78 -12.83 4.63
C LEU A 877 8.61 -13.70 3.37
N LYS A 878 8.72 -15.03 3.49
CA LYS A 878 8.28 -15.94 2.42
C LYS A 878 6.75 -15.84 2.31
N CYS A 879 6.28 -15.41 1.15
CA CYS A 879 4.89 -15.28 0.78
C CYS A 879 4.66 -16.12 -0.48
N TRP A 880 4.22 -17.37 -0.30
CA TRP A 880 4.15 -18.35 -1.39
C TRP A 880 3.11 -19.43 -1.11
N ILE A 881 2.36 -19.82 -2.14
CA ILE A 881 1.61 -21.07 -2.20
C ILE A 881 2.52 -22.10 -2.87
N ASP A 882 2.81 -23.21 -2.19
CA ASP A 882 3.59 -24.30 -2.79
C ASP A 882 2.76 -25.01 -3.88
N ALA A 883 3.38 -25.37 -5.00
CA ALA A 883 2.68 -26.04 -6.10
C ALA A 883 2.25 -27.47 -5.72
N ALA A 884 1.08 -27.90 -6.23
CA ALA A 884 0.62 -29.27 -6.09
C ALA A 884 1.66 -30.27 -6.63
N LYS A 885 2.06 -31.25 -5.80
CA LYS A 885 3.07 -32.23 -6.17
C LYS A 885 2.57 -33.09 -7.35
N PRO A 886 3.37 -33.30 -8.41
CA PRO A 886 2.95 -34.09 -9.55
C PRO A 886 2.74 -35.56 -9.13
N ILE A 887 1.47 -36.00 -9.14
CA ILE A 887 1.12 -37.41 -8.99
C ILE A 887 1.51 -38.10 -10.31
N PRO A 888 2.44 -39.09 -10.33
CA PRO A 888 2.96 -39.63 -11.58
C PRO A 888 1.90 -40.35 -12.42
N GLN A 889 1.47 -39.71 -13.52
CA GLN A 889 0.50 -40.29 -14.45
C GLN A 889 1.15 -41.29 -15.41
N THR A 890 1.34 -42.54 -14.96
CA THR A 890 1.73 -43.63 -15.85
C THR A 890 0.56 -44.06 -16.75
N VAL A 891 0.45 -43.43 -17.92
CA VAL A 891 -0.55 -43.78 -18.94
C VAL A 891 -0.24 -45.17 -19.53
N ASN A 892 -1.06 -46.16 -19.20
CA ASN A 892 -1.10 -47.46 -19.87
C ASN A 892 -2.56 -47.86 -20.12
N TYR A 893 -2.91 -48.17 -21.37
CA TYR A 893 -4.28 -48.52 -21.74
C TYR A 893 -4.64 -49.96 -21.35
N SER A 894 -5.84 -50.11 -20.75
CA SER A 894 -6.75 -51.27 -20.73
C SER A 894 -6.14 -52.69 -20.74
N PRO A 895 -6.48 -53.52 -19.73
CA PRO A 895 -7.89 -53.85 -19.54
C PRO A 895 -8.40 -53.69 -18.10
N LEU A 896 -9.72 -53.46 -17.98
CA LEU A 896 -10.45 -53.52 -16.71
C LEU A 896 -10.33 -54.93 -16.11
N LYS A 897 -9.40 -55.06 -15.17
CA LYS A 897 -9.61 -55.84 -13.95
C LYS A 897 -9.45 -54.96 -12.72
N SER A 898 -10.30 -53.92 -12.68
CA SER A 898 -11.07 -53.78 -11.47
C SER A 898 -11.86 -55.10 -11.26
N THR A 899 -11.96 -55.63 -10.05
CA THR A 899 -11.97 -54.81 -8.84
C THR A 899 -11.31 -55.50 -7.65
N THR A 900 -11.08 -54.72 -6.62
CA THR A 900 -11.84 -54.81 -5.37
C THR A 900 -11.60 -53.47 -4.56
N ILE A 901 -12.36 -53.10 -3.49
CA ILE A 901 -12.89 -51.76 -3.02
C ILE A 901 -13.99 -51.93 -1.93
N PRO A 902 -13.76 -51.92 -0.58
CA PRO A 902 -14.32 -50.83 0.26
C PRO A 902 -13.63 -50.58 1.64
N THR A 903 -13.68 -49.35 2.12
CA THR A 903 -12.98 -48.93 3.35
C THR A 903 -13.82 -48.90 4.64
N ASN A 904 -14.10 -50.07 5.24
CA ASN A 904 -14.65 -50.24 6.60
C ASN A 904 -13.70 -49.75 7.73
N SER A 905 -13.91 -48.54 8.26
CA SER A 905 -13.05 -47.96 9.32
C SER A 905 -13.26 -48.55 10.73
N ALA A 906 -12.54 -49.62 11.04
CA ALA A 906 -11.95 -49.83 12.37
C ALA A 906 -10.42 -49.64 12.25
N THR A 907 -9.62 -49.97 13.29
CA THR A 907 -8.19 -50.27 13.09
C THR A 907 -8.04 -51.62 12.38
N PHE A 908 -8.38 -51.60 11.10
CA PHE A 908 -8.50 -52.73 10.22
C PHE A 908 -8.10 -52.21 8.84
N ILE A 909 -7.19 -52.90 8.13
CA ILE A 909 -6.94 -52.58 6.72
C ILE A 909 -8.19 -53.06 5.98
N PRO A 910 -9.11 -52.17 5.60
CA PRO A 910 -10.40 -52.62 5.14
C PRO A 910 -10.23 -52.91 3.66
N GLY A 911 -10.25 -54.20 3.36
CA GLY A 911 -9.86 -54.70 2.06
C GLY A 911 -10.90 -54.36 0.99
N LYS A 912 -11.51 -55.41 0.45
CA LYS A 912 -11.95 -55.44 -0.94
C LYS A 912 -12.93 -56.69 -1.08
N ARG A 913 -14.23 -56.83 -1.47
CA ARG A 913 -15.41 -56.27 -2.25
C ARG A 913 -15.13 -55.80 -3.67
N GLU A 914 -15.94 -56.17 -4.65
CA GLU A 914 -15.91 -55.63 -6.02
C GLU A 914 -17.06 -54.64 -6.31
N LEU A 915 -16.79 -53.63 -7.14
CA LEU A 915 -17.83 -52.93 -7.90
C LEU A 915 -18.42 -53.95 -8.86
N SER A 916 -19.72 -54.21 -8.74
CA SER A 916 -20.46 -55.02 -9.71
C SER A 916 -20.38 -54.42 -11.12
N LEU A 917 -20.68 -55.23 -12.14
CA LEU A 917 -20.66 -54.80 -13.54
C LEU A 917 -21.71 -53.70 -13.87
N LEU A 918 -22.60 -53.39 -12.92
CA LEU A 918 -23.49 -52.23 -12.96
C LEU A 918 -22.84 -51.01 -12.28
N GLU A 919 -22.33 -51.16 -11.05
CA GLU A 919 -21.58 -50.09 -10.34
C GLU A 919 -20.40 -49.58 -11.19
N GLN A 920 -19.65 -50.45 -11.88
CA GLN A 920 -18.55 -50.07 -12.78
C GLN A 920 -19.01 -49.19 -13.96
N LYS A 921 -20.21 -49.44 -14.50
CA LYS A 921 -20.77 -48.62 -15.60
C LYS A 921 -21.28 -47.28 -15.10
N ILE A 922 -21.90 -47.27 -13.93
CA ILE A 922 -22.36 -46.05 -13.26
C ILE A 922 -21.13 -45.19 -12.93
N ALA A 923 -20.08 -45.77 -12.35
CA ALA A 923 -18.80 -45.11 -12.08
C ALA A 923 -18.15 -44.50 -13.33
N ALA A 924 -18.17 -45.20 -14.48
CA ALA A 924 -17.66 -44.67 -15.74
C ALA A 924 -18.48 -43.47 -16.25
N ILE A 925 -19.82 -43.52 -16.14
CA ILE A 925 -20.71 -42.43 -16.55
C ILE A 925 -20.58 -41.23 -15.59
N TRP A 926 -20.40 -41.48 -14.28
CA TRP A 926 -20.07 -40.47 -13.27
C TRP A 926 -18.72 -39.81 -13.54
N SER A 927 -17.67 -40.60 -13.75
CA SER A 927 -16.33 -40.12 -14.13
C SER A 927 -16.37 -39.22 -15.37
N GLN A 928 -17.14 -39.62 -16.39
CA GLN A 928 -17.33 -38.82 -17.60
C GLN A 928 -18.10 -37.51 -17.33
N CYS A 929 -18.94 -37.41 -16.28
CA CYS A 929 -19.70 -36.20 -15.95
C CYS A 929 -18.99 -35.27 -14.96
N LEU A 930 -18.34 -35.82 -13.92
CA LEU A 930 -17.61 -35.05 -12.91
C LEU A 930 -16.15 -34.75 -13.30
N GLY A 931 -15.60 -35.42 -14.32
CA GLY A 931 -14.19 -35.30 -14.72
C GLY A 931 -13.20 -36.04 -13.80
N ILE A 932 -13.68 -36.71 -12.75
CA ILE A 932 -12.88 -37.41 -11.76
C ILE A 932 -12.50 -38.82 -12.29
N PRO A 933 -11.20 -39.19 -12.36
CA PRO A 933 -10.78 -40.43 -13.03
C PRO A 933 -11.23 -41.74 -12.38
N GLU A 934 -11.26 -41.82 -11.04
CA GLU A 934 -11.75 -42.96 -10.27
C GLU A 934 -12.64 -42.45 -9.14
N ILE A 935 -13.78 -43.10 -8.92
CA ILE A 935 -14.77 -42.71 -7.90
C ILE A 935 -15.13 -43.95 -7.07
N GLU A 936 -15.03 -43.84 -5.75
CA GLU A 936 -15.34 -44.91 -4.80
C GLU A 936 -16.84 -45.25 -4.80
N PRO A 937 -17.23 -46.53 -4.62
CA PRO A 937 -18.63 -46.97 -4.68
C PRO A 937 -19.56 -46.20 -3.73
N ASP A 938 -19.04 -45.87 -2.54
CA ASP A 938 -19.82 -45.35 -1.43
C ASP A 938 -19.57 -43.83 -1.23
N ALA A 939 -18.92 -43.15 -2.19
CA ALA A 939 -18.76 -41.70 -2.20
C ALA A 939 -20.01 -40.99 -2.75
N ASP A 940 -20.39 -39.87 -2.13
CA ASP A 940 -21.53 -39.05 -2.52
C ASP A 940 -21.21 -38.19 -3.76
N PHE A 941 -22.09 -38.22 -4.76
CA PHE A 941 -21.96 -37.50 -6.04
C PHE A 941 -21.66 -36.00 -5.89
N PHE A 942 -22.29 -35.35 -4.91
CA PHE A 942 -22.23 -33.92 -4.73
C PHE A 942 -21.04 -33.52 -3.84
N ASP A 943 -20.67 -34.37 -2.89
CA ASP A 943 -19.44 -34.19 -2.10
C ASP A 943 -18.17 -34.35 -2.97
N LEU A 944 -18.31 -34.99 -4.14
CA LEU A 944 -17.34 -35.03 -5.23
C LEU A 944 -17.42 -33.80 -6.18
N GLY A 945 -18.10 -32.72 -5.78
CA GLY A 945 -18.25 -31.51 -6.59
C GLY A 945 -19.35 -31.58 -7.67
N GLY A 946 -20.22 -32.59 -7.64
CA GLY A 946 -21.40 -32.65 -8.50
C GLY A 946 -22.47 -31.65 -8.08
N ASP A 947 -22.97 -30.86 -9.04
CA ASP A 947 -24.06 -29.90 -8.80
C ASP A 947 -25.43 -30.41 -9.34
N SER A 948 -26.46 -29.56 -9.26
CA SER A 948 -27.83 -29.86 -9.74
C SER A 948 -27.97 -30.08 -11.26
N LEU A 949 -27.12 -29.44 -12.06
CA LEU A 949 -27.08 -29.55 -13.51
C LEU A 949 -26.29 -30.80 -13.90
N LEU A 950 -25.12 -31.01 -13.30
CA LEU A 950 -24.34 -32.23 -13.45
C LEU A 950 -25.15 -33.47 -13.02
N ALA A 951 -25.95 -33.38 -11.95
CA ALA A 951 -26.90 -34.41 -11.53
C ALA A 951 -27.94 -34.74 -12.63
N THR A 952 -28.50 -33.69 -13.25
CA THR A 952 -29.52 -33.84 -14.30
C THR A 952 -28.92 -34.42 -15.59
N GLN A 953 -27.75 -33.92 -16.00
CA GLN A 953 -26.97 -34.47 -17.12
C GLN A 953 -26.57 -35.94 -16.86
N LEU A 954 -26.14 -36.26 -15.62
CA LEU A 954 -25.76 -37.60 -15.22
C LEU A 954 -26.93 -38.58 -15.35
N VAL A 955 -28.10 -38.26 -14.79
CA VAL A 955 -29.27 -39.14 -14.88
C VAL A 955 -29.75 -39.26 -16.33
N SER A 956 -29.65 -38.21 -17.14
CA SER A 956 -29.89 -38.28 -18.59
C SER A 956 -28.92 -39.24 -19.31
N CYS A 957 -27.63 -39.22 -18.96
CA CYS A 957 -26.63 -40.15 -19.47
C CYS A 957 -26.88 -41.60 -18.98
N LEU A 958 -27.23 -41.80 -17.70
CA LEU A 958 -27.57 -43.11 -17.14
C LEU A 958 -28.79 -43.72 -17.83
N ARG A 959 -29.89 -42.96 -17.98
CA ARG A 959 -31.08 -43.34 -18.76
C ARG A 959 -30.69 -43.81 -20.16
N THR A 960 -29.91 -42.99 -20.87
CA THR A 960 -29.57 -43.20 -22.29
C THR A 960 -28.61 -44.37 -22.50
N GLN A 961 -27.56 -44.49 -21.69
CA GLN A 961 -26.52 -45.52 -21.86
C GLN A 961 -26.86 -46.86 -21.21
N LEU A 962 -27.70 -46.89 -20.17
CA LEU A 962 -28.08 -48.12 -19.45
C LEU A 962 -29.51 -48.60 -19.78
N GLN A 963 -30.32 -47.80 -20.46
CA GLN A 963 -31.74 -48.07 -20.77
C GLN A 963 -32.61 -48.29 -19.51
N VAL A 964 -32.36 -47.47 -18.48
CA VAL A 964 -33.04 -47.50 -17.17
C VAL A 964 -34.01 -46.32 -17.01
N ASN A 965 -35.05 -46.47 -16.19
CA ASN A 965 -36.14 -45.47 -16.06
C ASN A 965 -36.05 -44.64 -14.77
N LEU A 966 -34.82 -44.30 -14.35
CA LEU A 966 -34.56 -43.40 -13.23
C LEU A 966 -35.31 -42.06 -13.37
N GLU A 967 -35.70 -41.46 -12.26
CA GLU A 967 -36.22 -40.09 -12.18
C GLU A 967 -35.05 -39.13 -11.88
N THR A 968 -35.05 -37.86 -12.32
CA THR A 968 -33.85 -37.00 -12.12
C THR A 968 -33.45 -36.90 -10.64
N HIS A 969 -34.44 -36.76 -9.76
CA HIS A 969 -34.25 -36.70 -8.33
C HIS A 969 -33.73 -38.00 -7.68
N SER A 970 -33.63 -39.12 -8.41
CA SER A 970 -33.10 -40.39 -7.88
C SER A 970 -31.70 -40.25 -7.28
N LEU A 971 -30.89 -39.30 -7.77
CA LEU A 971 -29.56 -39.01 -7.23
C LEU A 971 -29.58 -38.36 -5.83
N LEU A 972 -30.71 -37.79 -5.37
CA LEU A 972 -30.86 -37.31 -3.99
C LEU A 972 -31.22 -38.43 -3.02
N GLN A 973 -31.94 -39.46 -3.48
CA GLN A 973 -32.32 -40.64 -2.68
C GLN A 973 -31.24 -41.73 -2.69
N ALA A 974 -30.40 -41.74 -3.72
CA ALA A 974 -29.30 -42.68 -3.90
C ALA A 974 -28.02 -41.93 -4.35
N PRO A 975 -27.48 -41.03 -3.51
CA PRO A 975 -26.35 -40.17 -3.86
C PRO A 975 -25.00 -40.87 -4.00
N THR A 976 -24.87 -42.19 -3.76
CA THR A 976 -23.64 -42.95 -4.03
C THR A 976 -23.79 -43.94 -5.19
N ILE A 977 -22.68 -44.29 -5.87
CA ILE A 977 -22.67 -45.27 -6.98
C ILE A 977 -23.29 -46.61 -6.56
N ALA A 978 -22.97 -47.06 -5.35
CA ALA A 978 -23.49 -48.29 -4.76
C ALA A 978 -25.02 -48.22 -4.56
N GLN A 979 -25.52 -47.12 -3.98
CA GLN A 979 -26.95 -46.92 -3.77
C GLN A 979 -27.70 -46.82 -5.10
N LEU A 980 -27.13 -46.15 -6.11
CA LEU A 980 -27.74 -46.01 -7.43
C LEU A 980 -27.76 -47.34 -8.20
N ALA A 981 -26.71 -48.16 -8.05
CA ALA A 981 -26.70 -49.51 -8.57
C ALA A 981 -27.75 -50.41 -7.88
N THR A 982 -27.93 -50.27 -6.57
CA THR A 982 -29.01 -50.95 -5.83
C THR A 982 -30.38 -50.49 -6.31
N LEU A 983 -30.60 -49.18 -6.48
CA LEU A 983 -31.84 -48.60 -7.00
C LEU A 983 -32.22 -49.16 -8.39
N ILE A 984 -31.26 -49.19 -9.32
CA ILE A 984 -31.44 -49.76 -10.67
C ILE A 984 -31.66 -51.28 -10.61
N SER A 985 -30.98 -51.99 -9.70
CA SER A 985 -31.14 -53.44 -9.54
C SER A 985 -32.52 -53.81 -8.98
N ASP A 986 -33.02 -53.05 -7.99
CA ASP A 986 -34.38 -53.20 -7.47
C ASP A 986 -35.42 -52.95 -8.56
N GLU A 987 -35.29 -51.85 -9.31
CA GLU A 987 -36.22 -51.50 -10.39
C GLU A 987 -36.28 -52.56 -11.51
N THR A 988 -35.15 -53.24 -11.77
CA THR A 988 -35.07 -54.29 -12.80
C THR A 988 -35.38 -55.70 -12.30
N THR A 989 -35.51 -55.94 -10.98
CA THR A 989 -35.76 -57.29 -10.42
C THR A 989 -37.05 -57.41 -9.58
N HIS A 990 -37.45 -56.36 -8.86
CA HIS A 990 -38.62 -56.36 -7.97
C HIS A 990 -39.44 -55.05 -8.06
N PRO A 991 -40.13 -54.77 -9.20
CA PRO A 991 -40.81 -53.50 -9.44
C PRO A 991 -41.93 -53.14 -8.44
N GLU A 992 -42.53 -54.13 -7.78
CA GLU A 992 -43.70 -53.97 -6.92
C GLU A 992 -43.35 -53.72 -5.43
N ALA A 993 -42.08 -53.78 -5.05
CA ALA A 993 -41.67 -53.89 -3.64
C ALA A 993 -41.50 -52.54 -2.89
N ARG A 994 -41.54 -51.39 -3.59
CA ARG A 994 -41.30 -50.07 -2.99
C ARG A 994 -42.60 -49.30 -2.76
N GLN A 995 -42.79 -48.81 -1.53
CA GLN A 995 -43.84 -47.86 -1.17
C GLN A 995 -43.51 -46.48 -1.78
N LYS A 996 -43.85 -46.28 -3.06
CA LYS A 996 -43.51 -45.05 -3.79
C LYS A 996 -44.12 -43.81 -3.13
N LEU A 997 -43.30 -42.79 -2.91
CA LEU A 997 -43.76 -41.43 -2.62
C LEU A 997 -44.63 -40.91 -3.79
N PRO A 998 -45.55 -39.96 -3.55
CA PRO A 998 -46.24 -39.25 -4.63
C PRO A 998 -45.22 -38.60 -5.58
N ASN A 999 -45.39 -38.73 -6.90
CA ASN A 999 -44.43 -38.37 -7.96
C ASN A 999 -43.84 -36.92 -7.86
N LEU A 1000 -44.50 -36.00 -7.15
CA LEU A 1000 -44.03 -34.63 -6.96
C LEU A 1000 -43.26 -34.40 -5.64
N VAL A 1001 -43.31 -35.34 -4.68
CA VAL A 1001 -42.65 -35.24 -3.37
C VAL A 1001 -41.29 -35.95 -3.42
N VAL A 1002 -40.23 -35.17 -3.25
CA VAL A 1002 -38.83 -35.62 -3.26
C VAL A 1002 -38.30 -35.58 -1.83
N GLU A 1003 -37.72 -36.68 -1.36
CA GLU A 1003 -36.90 -36.69 -0.14
C GLU A 1003 -35.56 -35.99 -0.40
N ILE A 1004 -35.21 -35.00 0.43
CA ILE A 1004 -33.92 -34.29 0.39
C ILE A 1004 -33.03 -34.77 1.54
N GLN A 1005 -33.62 -35.02 2.70
CA GLN A 1005 -32.97 -35.58 3.89
C GLN A 1005 -33.97 -36.48 4.64
N PRO A 1006 -33.69 -37.78 4.85
CA PRO A 1006 -34.64 -38.70 5.48
C PRO A 1006 -34.91 -38.36 6.97
N GLY A 1007 -33.87 -37.93 7.70
CA GLY A 1007 -33.96 -37.58 9.11
C GLY A 1007 -34.46 -38.70 10.03
N ASN A 1008 -34.98 -38.32 11.19
CA ASN A 1008 -35.68 -39.20 12.12
C ASN A 1008 -37.20 -39.11 11.88
N PRO A 1009 -37.91 -40.21 11.52
CA PRO A 1009 -39.36 -40.20 11.29
C PRO A 1009 -40.22 -39.76 12.49
N ALA A 1010 -39.66 -39.68 13.70
CA ALA A 1010 -40.33 -39.12 14.88
C ALA A 1010 -40.30 -37.58 14.94
N HIS A 1011 -39.49 -36.92 14.11
CA HIS A 1011 -39.45 -35.47 14.00
C HIS A 1011 -40.42 -34.96 12.92
N GLN A 1012 -40.92 -33.75 13.11
CA GLN A 1012 -41.88 -33.12 12.20
C GLN A 1012 -41.16 -32.68 10.90
N PRO A 1013 -41.51 -33.22 9.70
CA PRO A 1013 -40.82 -32.89 8.46
C PRO A 1013 -41.04 -31.43 8.03
N LEU A 1014 -39.98 -30.80 7.52
CA LEU A 1014 -40.03 -29.53 6.78
C LEU A 1014 -40.26 -29.84 5.29
N ILE A 1015 -41.24 -29.17 4.68
CA ILE A 1015 -41.58 -29.32 3.26
C ILE A 1015 -41.23 -28.04 2.50
N LEU A 1016 -40.32 -28.13 1.52
CA LEU A 1016 -39.81 -27.00 0.76
C LEU A 1016 -40.33 -26.98 -0.70
N MET A 1017 -40.97 -25.89 -1.12
CA MET A 1017 -41.52 -25.80 -2.48
C MET A 1017 -40.47 -25.33 -3.49
N HIS A 1018 -40.50 -25.83 -4.72
CA HIS A 1018 -39.55 -25.45 -5.76
C HIS A 1018 -39.49 -23.93 -6.04
N PRO A 1019 -38.34 -23.39 -6.49
CA PRO A 1019 -38.21 -22.00 -6.90
C PRO A 1019 -38.76 -21.82 -8.33
N VAL A 1020 -38.58 -20.64 -8.91
CA VAL A 1020 -39.06 -20.33 -10.27
C VAL A 1020 -38.52 -21.28 -11.35
N GLY A 1021 -37.29 -21.80 -11.17
CA GLY A 1021 -36.68 -22.82 -12.05
C GLY A 1021 -37.14 -24.27 -11.83
N GLY A 1022 -38.06 -24.55 -10.90
CA GLY A 1022 -38.74 -25.85 -10.77
C GLY A 1022 -37.96 -27.03 -10.16
N HIS A 1023 -36.64 -27.03 -10.24
CA HIS A 1023 -35.77 -28.03 -9.61
C HIS A 1023 -35.57 -27.80 -8.11
N VAL A 1024 -35.45 -28.88 -7.33
CA VAL A 1024 -35.34 -28.84 -5.85
C VAL A 1024 -33.93 -29.06 -5.31
N TYR A 1025 -32.96 -29.43 -6.15
CA TYR A 1025 -31.57 -29.76 -5.75
C TYR A 1025 -30.87 -28.66 -4.94
N PHE A 1026 -31.15 -27.39 -5.22
CA PHE A 1026 -30.55 -26.24 -4.51
C PHE A 1026 -30.89 -26.19 -3.01
N TYR A 1027 -31.84 -26.99 -2.53
CA TYR A 1027 -32.05 -27.21 -1.11
C TYR A 1027 -31.09 -28.23 -0.47
N ARG A 1028 -30.20 -28.91 -1.22
CA ARG A 1028 -29.21 -29.85 -0.65
C ARG A 1028 -28.21 -29.13 0.25
N GLU A 1029 -27.66 -27.99 -0.18
CA GLU A 1029 -26.76 -27.18 0.67
C GLU A 1029 -27.48 -26.71 1.95
N LEU A 1030 -28.74 -26.28 1.84
CA LEU A 1030 -29.55 -25.90 3.00
C LEU A 1030 -29.82 -27.09 3.94
N ALA A 1031 -30.08 -28.28 3.40
CA ALA A 1031 -30.27 -29.50 4.20
C ALA A 1031 -28.98 -29.94 4.91
N HIS A 1032 -27.83 -29.90 4.22
CA HIS A 1032 -26.52 -30.29 4.75
C HIS A 1032 -26.12 -29.50 6.02
N TYR A 1033 -26.54 -28.23 6.12
CA TYR A 1033 -26.27 -27.37 7.28
C TYR A 1033 -27.40 -27.34 8.34
N LEU A 1034 -28.49 -28.08 8.13
CA LEU A 1034 -29.50 -28.34 9.15
C LEU A 1034 -29.17 -29.63 9.92
N ASP A 1035 -29.81 -29.84 11.08
CA ASP A 1035 -29.61 -31.06 11.87
C ASP A 1035 -30.00 -32.29 11.03
N SER A 1036 -29.07 -33.23 10.83
CA SER A 1036 -29.28 -34.44 10.03
C SER A 1036 -30.36 -35.38 10.58
N GLN A 1037 -30.82 -35.16 11.82
CA GLN A 1037 -31.98 -35.84 12.39
C GLN A 1037 -33.33 -35.20 11.98
N PHE A 1038 -33.34 -34.04 11.32
CA PHE A 1038 -34.55 -33.35 10.90
C PHE A 1038 -34.94 -33.79 9.47
N PRO A 1039 -36.13 -34.38 9.24
CA PRO A 1039 -36.56 -34.78 7.90
C PRO A 1039 -36.88 -33.57 7.02
N ILE A 1040 -36.37 -33.57 5.79
CA ILE A 1040 -36.59 -32.50 4.81
C ILE A 1040 -37.04 -33.13 3.50
N TYR A 1041 -38.19 -32.68 3.03
CA TYR A 1041 -38.77 -33.06 1.74
C TYR A 1041 -38.98 -31.80 0.91
N ALA A 1042 -39.02 -31.94 -0.41
CA ALA A 1042 -39.32 -30.85 -1.32
C ALA A 1042 -40.36 -31.25 -2.36
N ILE A 1043 -41.15 -30.29 -2.84
CA ILE A 1043 -42.10 -30.51 -3.93
C ILE A 1043 -41.51 -29.95 -5.21
N ARG A 1044 -41.24 -30.84 -6.18
CA ARG A 1044 -40.72 -30.49 -7.52
C ARG A 1044 -41.84 -30.00 -8.42
N ALA A 1045 -41.50 -29.13 -9.38
CA ALA A 1045 -42.50 -28.64 -10.32
C ALA A 1045 -43.03 -29.76 -11.23
N GLN A 1046 -44.31 -29.68 -11.58
CA GLN A 1046 -44.90 -30.52 -12.62
C GLN A 1046 -44.39 -30.08 -14.00
N GLY A 1047 -43.89 -31.01 -14.80
CA GLY A 1047 -43.35 -30.71 -16.13
C GLY A 1047 -41.89 -30.26 -16.14
N VAL A 1048 -41.17 -30.39 -15.01
CA VAL A 1048 -39.76 -30.01 -14.87
C VAL A 1048 -38.81 -30.81 -15.76
N GLU A 1049 -39.19 -32.02 -16.16
CA GLU A 1049 -38.43 -32.84 -17.13
C GLU A 1049 -39.05 -32.80 -18.55
N GLY A 1050 -40.11 -31.99 -18.75
CA GLY A 1050 -40.95 -32.03 -19.94
C GLY A 1050 -41.87 -33.26 -20.00
N GLU A 1051 -42.10 -33.94 -18.86
CA GLU A 1051 -42.97 -35.11 -18.74
C GLU A 1051 -44.47 -34.78 -18.81
N ALA A 1052 -44.81 -33.52 -18.57
CA ALA A 1052 -46.15 -32.94 -18.65
C ALA A 1052 -46.03 -31.45 -19.03
N GLU A 1053 -47.14 -30.84 -19.43
CA GLU A 1053 -47.20 -29.37 -19.55
C GLU A 1053 -47.08 -28.72 -18.15
N PRO A 1054 -46.24 -27.68 -17.99
CA PRO A 1054 -46.20 -26.89 -16.76
C PRO A 1054 -47.57 -26.26 -16.45
N LEU A 1055 -47.94 -26.31 -15.18
CA LEU A 1055 -49.11 -25.57 -14.67
C LEU A 1055 -48.82 -24.06 -14.81
N THR A 1056 -49.86 -23.25 -15.10
CA THR A 1056 -49.72 -21.80 -15.30
C THR A 1056 -50.57 -20.96 -14.35
N ASN A 1057 -51.25 -21.61 -13.39
CA ASN A 1057 -52.17 -20.98 -12.46
C ASN A 1057 -51.85 -21.41 -11.01
N MET A 1058 -51.70 -20.44 -10.11
CA MET A 1058 -51.34 -20.71 -8.71
C MET A 1058 -52.37 -21.59 -7.98
N THR A 1059 -53.67 -21.39 -8.21
CA THR A 1059 -54.72 -22.19 -7.56
C THR A 1059 -54.67 -23.65 -7.99
N GLU A 1060 -54.34 -23.92 -9.26
CA GLU A 1060 -54.16 -25.26 -9.80
C GLU A 1060 -52.89 -25.93 -9.25
N MET A 1061 -51.75 -25.20 -9.24
CA MET A 1061 -50.50 -25.65 -8.62
C MET A 1061 -50.71 -26.05 -7.15
N VAL A 1062 -51.33 -25.16 -6.36
CA VAL A 1062 -51.57 -25.37 -4.93
C VAL A 1062 -52.51 -26.55 -4.69
N GLN A 1063 -53.54 -26.75 -5.52
CA GLN A 1063 -54.38 -27.94 -5.44
C GLN A 1063 -53.60 -29.24 -5.69
N VAL A 1064 -52.79 -29.29 -6.74
CA VAL A 1064 -51.98 -30.47 -7.10
C VAL A 1064 -50.90 -30.74 -6.03
N TYR A 1065 -50.22 -29.70 -5.55
CA TYR A 1065 -49.10 -29.83 -4.60
C TYR A 1065 -49.58 -30.09 -3.17
N THR A 1066 -50.70 -29.51 -2.73
CA THR A 1066 -51.35 -29.90 -1.46
C THR A 1066 -51.91 -31.32 -1.52
N ALA A 1067 -52.46 -31.77 -2.65
CA ALA A 1067 -52.89 -33.17 -2.79
C ALA A 1067 -51.70 -34.15 -2.75
N ALA A 1068 -50.56 -33.81 -3.39
CA ALA A 1068 -49.34 -34.60 -3.30
C ALA A 1068 -48.76 -34.62 -1.87
N LEU A 1069 -48.77 -33.48 -1.17
CA LEU A 1069 -48.38 -33.38 0.24
C LEU A 1069 -49.30 -34.21 1.14
N GLN A 1070 -50.61 -34.16 0.97
CA GLN A 1070 -51.57 -34.93 1.76
C GLN A 1070 -51.51 -36.44 1.49
N ALA A 1071 -51.14 -36.85 0.27
CA ALA A 1071 -50.87 -38.26 -0.03
C ALA A 1071 -49.59 -38.80 0.66
N PHE A 1072 -48.66 -37.92 1.04
CA PHE A 1072 -47.47 -38.25 1.84
C PHE A 1072 -47.71 -38.11 3.35
N LYS A 1073 -48.27 -36.99 3.80
CA LYS A 1073 -48.60 -36.65 5.18
C LYS A 1073 -50.06 -36.18 5.26
N PRO A 1074 -51.02 -37.07 5.57
CA PRO A 1074 -52.46 -36.77 5.47
C PRO A 1074 -53.00 -35.66 6.37
N HIS A 1075 -52.37 -35.41 7.52
CA HIS A 1075 -52.81 -34.42 8.50
C HIS A 1075 -51.62 -33.64 9.09
N GLY A 1076 -51.92 -32.45 9.62
CA GLY A 1076 -50.98 -31.55 10.27
C GLY A 1076 -50.47 -32.02 11.64
N PRO A 1077 -49.62 -31.21 12.30
CA PRO A 1077 -49.17 -29.90 11.85
C PRO A 1077 -48.23 -29.97 10.65
N TYR A 1078 -48.30 -28.97 9.78
CA TYR A 1078 -47.39 -28.79 8.65
C TYR A 1078 -46.33 -27.74 8.96
N TYR A 1079 -45.08 -28.03 8.59
CA TYR A 1079 -43.97 -27.09 8.56
C TYR A 1079 -43.62 -26.88 7.09
N LEU A 1080 -43.85 -25.69 6.56
CA LEU A 1080 -43.74 -25.38 5.13
C LEU A 1080 -42.71 -24.27 4.89
N GLY A 1081 -42.13 -24.24 3.71
CA GLY A 1081 -41.40 -23.05 3.25
C GLY A 1081 -40.95 -23.11 1.81
N GLY A 1082 -40.20 -22.10 1.38
CA GLY A 1082 -39.51 -22.13 0.11
C GLY A 1082 -38.81 -20.82 -0.23
N SER A 1083 -37.94 -20.87 -1.23
CA SER A 1083 -37.17 -19.72 -1.70
C SER A 1083 -37.68 -19.14 -3.01
N SER A 1084 -37.57 -17.81 -3.15
CA SER A 1084 -38.14 -17.06 -4.27
C SER A 1084 -39.62 -17.45 -4.46
N PHE A 1085 -40.04 -17.83 -5.67
CA PHE A 1085 -41.37 -18.39 -5.99
C PHE A 1085 -41.88 -19.46 -5.01
N GLY A 1086 -40.98 -20.32 -4.50
CA GLY A 1086 -41.35 -21.41 -3.59
C GLY A 1086 -41.96 -20.92 -2.28
N GLY A 1087 -41.59 -19.73 -1.80
CA GLY A 1087 -42.25 -19.14 -0.63
C GLY A 1087 -43.70 -18.75 -0.93
N THR A 1088 -43.99 -18.24 -2.13
CA THR A 1088 -45.36 -17.90 -2.55
C THR A 1088 -46.22 -19.16 -2.65
N LEU A 1089 -45.68 -20.26 -3.18
CA LEU A 1089 -46.33 -21.58 -3.16
C LEU A 1089 -46.57 -22.07 -1.72
N ALA A 1090 -45.57 -22.01 -0.85
CA ALA A 1090 -45.68 -22.47 0.54
C ALA A 1090 -46.74 -21.68 1.33
N PHE A 1091 -46.80 -20.36 1.12
CA PHE A 1091 -47.82 -19.48 1.70
C PHE A 1091 -49.23 -19.85 1.21
N ALA A 1092 -49.41 -20.03 -0.11
CA ALA A 1092 -50.71 -20.38 -0.69
C ALA A 1092 -51.18 -21.79 -0.27
N MET A 1093 -50.25 -22.76 -0.18
CA MET A 1093 -50.52 -24.10 0.35
C MET A 1093 -50.90 -24.06 1.83
N ALA A 1094 -50.23 -23.23 2.64
CA ALA A 1094 -50.57 -23.05 4.05
C ALA A 1094 -52.00 -22.52 4.22
N GLN A 1095 -52.42 -21.58 3.37
CA GLN A 1095 -53.80 -21.07 3.35
C GLN A 1095 -54.82 -22.13 2.95
N GLN A 1096 -54.54 -22.94 1.90
CA GLN A 1096 -55.45 -24.01 1.51
C GLN A 1096 -55.60 -25.08 2.61
N LEU A 1097 -54.50 -25.46 3.27
CA LEU A 1097 -54.52 -26.42 4.38
C LEU A 1097 -55.35 -25.90 5.57
N ILE A 1098 -55.16 -24.65 5.98
CA ILE A 1098 -55.97 -24.03 7.04
C ILE A 1098 -57.45 -23.94 6.64
N ALA A 1099 -57.75 -23.64 5.37
CA ALA A 1099 -59.13 -23.63 4.85
C ALA A 1099 -59.77 -25.04 4.81
N GLN A 1100 -58.97 -26.11 4.75
CA GLN A 1100 -59.40 -27.50 4.89
C GLN A 1100 -59.52 -27.96 6.36
N GLY A 1101 -59.09 -27.14 7.33
CA GLY A 1101 -59.15 -27.42 8.76
C GLY A 1101 -57.84 -27.98 9.37
N GLU A 1102 -56.76 -28.04 8.60
CA GLU A 1102 -55.45 -28.51 9.04
C GLU A 1102 -54.63 -27.42 9.75
N THR A 1103 -53.67 -27.82 10.59
CA THR A 1103 -52.76 -26.89 11.29
C THR A 1103 -51.46 -26.67 10.52
N VAL A 1104 -51.01 -25.42 10.45
CA VAL A 1104 -49.70 -25.03 9.92
C VAL A 1104 -48.98 -24.24 11.00
N ASP A 1105 -47.99 -24.87 11.62
CA ASP A 1105 -47.31 -24.34 12.82
C ASP A 1105 -46.04 -23.55 12.46
N PHE A 1106 -45.48 -23.79 11.26
CA PHE A 1106 -44.29 -23.12 10.76
C PHE A 1106 -44.42 -22.80 9.27
N LEU A 1107 -44.14 -21.55 8.89
CA LEU A 1107 -44.08 -21.09 7.50
C LEU A 1107 -42.83 -20.21 7.29
N ALA A 1108 -41.93 -20.65 6.41
CA ALA A 1108 -40.69 -19.97 6.07
C ALA A 1108 -40.66 -19.43 4.62
N LEU A 1109 -40.44 -18.12 4.47
CA LEU A 1109 -40.28 -17.45 3.17
C LEU A 1109 -38.82 -17.02 3.01
N ILE A 1110 -38.11 -17.56 2.01
CA ILE A 1110 -36.68 -17.28 1.80
C ILE A 1110 -36.53 -16.35 0.58
N ASP A 1111 -36.30 -15.08 0.87
CA ASP A 1111 -36.19 -13.96 -0.06
C ASP A 1111 -37.35 -13.80 -1.05
N THR A 1112 -38.54 -14.22 -0.64
CA THR A 1112 -39.76 -14.28 -1.46
C THR A 1112 -40.29 -12.88 -1.80
N PRO A 1113 -40.40 -12.48 -3.08
CA PRO A 1113 -41.03 -11.20 -3.46
C PRO A 1113 -42.50 -11.20 -3.05
N SER A 1114 -43.01 -10.07 -2.55
CA SER A 1114 -44.42 -9.93 -2.18
C SER A 1114 -45.30 -9.57 -3.38
N PRO A 1115 -46.61 -9.92 -3.36
CA PRO A 1115 -47.56 -9.47 -4.37
C PRO A 1115 -47.48 -7.96 -4.58
N GLY A 1116 -47.41 -7.53 -5.84
CA GLY A 1116 -47.22 -6.11 -6.21
C GLY A 1116 -45.78 -5.59 -6.10
N ASN A 1117 -44.89 -6.21 -5.32
CA ASN A 1117 -43.45 -5.94 -5.27
C ASN A 1117 -42.67 -7.04 -6.02
N MET A 1118 -43.04 -7.26 -7.27
CA MET A 1118 -42.42 -8.26 -8.14
C MET A 1118 -41.08 -7.76 -8.70
N PRO A 1119 -40.15 -8.68 -9.09
CA PRO A 1119 -38.99 -8.34 -9.92
C PRO A 1119 -39.36 -7.58 -11.20
N ALA A 1120 -38.36 -6.94 -11.82
CA ALA A 1120 -38.52 -6.38 -13.16
C ALA A 1120 -38.98 -7.48 -14.15
N LEU A 1121 -39.86 -7.13 -15.09
CA LEU A 1121 -40.58 -8.12 -15.90
C LEU A 1121 -39.68 -8.86 -16.89
N LEU A 1122 -39.31 -10.09 -16.53
CA LEU A 1122 -38.65 -11.07 -17.40
C LEU A 1122 -39.69 -11.77 -18.30
N ASP A 1123 -40.41 -10.99 -19.12
CA ASP A 1123 -41.46 -11.53 -20.01
C ASP A 1123 -40.87 -12.19 -21.28
N GLU A 1124 -39.82 -11.60 -21.86
CA GLU A 1124 -39.21 -12.12 -23.10
C GLU A 1124 -38.09 -13.14 -22.86
N THR A 1125 -37.80 -13.94 -23.88
CA THR A 1125 -36.77 -15.00 -23.81
C THR A 1125 -35.37 -14.41 -23.56
N ALA A 1126 -35.02 -13.30 -24.24
CA ALA A 1126 -33.78 -12.56 -24.00
C ALA A 1126 -33.63 -12.10 -22.55
N ASP A 1127 -34.69 -11.57 -21.93
CA ASP A 1127 -34.63 -11.02 -20.56
C ASP A 1127 -34.37 -12.13 -19.52
N ILE A 1128 -35.00 -13.30 -19.69
CA ILE A 1128 -34.77 -14.46 -18.81
C ILE A 1128 -33.35 -15.02 -19.00
N LEU A 1129 -32.89 -15.16 -20.25
CA LEU A 1129 -31.54 -15.65 -20.54
C LEU A 1129 -30.46 -14.69 -20.01
N PHE A 1130 -30.70 -13.38 -20.10
CA PHE A 1130 -29.85 -12.34 -19.51
C PHE A 1130 -29.80 -12.41 -17.98
N TYR A 1131 -30.96 -12.52 -17.33
CA TYR A 1131 -31.05 -12.70 -15.88
C TYR A 1131 -30.31 -13.98 -15.41
N LEU A 1132 -30.44 -15.08 -16.15
CA LEU A 1132 -29.73 -16.33 -15.86
C LEU A 1132 -28.21 -16.19 -16.04
N LEU A 1133 -27.72 -15.48 -17.07
CA LEU A 1133 -26.28 -15.26 -17.26
C LEU A 1133 -25.67 -14.32 -16.22
N ILE A 1134 -26.30 -13.18 -15.93
CA ILE A 1134 -25.72 -12.18 -15.00
C ILE A 1134 -26.00 -12.52 -13.53
N VAL A 1135 -27.24 -12.85 -13.18
CA VAL A 1135 -27.63 -13.07 -11.76
C VAL A 1135 -27.43 -14.54 -11.36
N GLY A 1136 -27.54 -15.48 -12.29
CA GLY A 1136 -27.24 -16.91 -12.06
C GLY A 1136 -25.74 -17.24 -12.17
N ASN A 1137 -25.10 -16.80 -13.25
CA ASN A 1137 -23.75 -17.25 -13.63
C ASN A 1137 -22.65 -16.15 -13.54
N GLN A 1138 -23.00 -14.90 -13.19
CA GLN A 1138 -22.08 -13.75 -13.10
C GLN A 1138 -21.34 -13.39 -14.41
N ILE A 1139 -21.91 -13.75 -15.56
CA ILE A 1139 -21.34 -13.46 -16.89
C ILE A 1139 -21.92 -12.15 -17.41
N ASP A 1140 -21.13 -11.07 -17.36
CA ASP A 1140 -21.50 -9.75 -17.87
C ASP A 1140 -21.69 -9.76 -19.40
N ILE A 1141 -22.85 -9.31 -19.86
CA ILE A 1141 -23.27 -9.32 -21.26
C ILE A 1141 -24.16 -8.12 -21.60
N ASP A 1142 -24.29 -7.81 -22.89
CA ASP A 1142 -25.15 -6.74 -23.39
C ASP A 1142 -26.58 -7.25 -23.66
N LEU A 1143 -27.56 -6.75 -22.90
CA LEU A 1143 -28.99 -7.07 -23.05
C LEU A 1143 -29.55 -6.61 -24.39
N GLU A 1144 -29.18 -5.42 -24.85
CA GLU A 1144 -29.71 -4.87 -26.10
C GLU A 1144 -29.18 -5.67 -27.28
N ARG A 1145 -27.91 -6.09 -27.23
CA ARG A 1145 -27.36 -7.08 -28.17
C ARG A 1145 -28.16 -8.39 -28.14
N LEU A 1146 -28.42 -8.97 -26.96
CA LEU A 1146 -29.18 -10.22 -26.87
C LEU A 1146 -30.62 -10.08 -27.42
N ARG A 1147 -31.25 -8.93 -27.20
CA ARG A 1147 -32.58 -8.59 -27.76
C ARG A 1147 -32.58 -8.38 -29.28
N THR A 1148 -31.43 -8.13 -29.93
CA THR A 1148 -31.33 -8.04 -31.40
C THR A 1148 -31.22 -9.39 -32.12
N LEU A 1149 -30.97 -10.48 -31.40
CA LEU A 1149 -30.87 -11.84 -31.95
C LEU A 1149 -32.26 -12.51 -32.04
N ASP A 1150 -32.45 -13.48 -32.95
CA ASP A 1150 -33.68 -14.30 -32.97
C ASP A 1150 -33.75 -15.32 -31.82
N GLU A 1151 -34.90 -15.98 -31.58
CA GLU A 1151 -35.06 -16.88 -30.43
C GLU A 1151 -34.18 -18.15 -30.49
N GLU A 1152 -33.74 -18.62 -31.66
CA GLU A 1152 -32.74 -19.70 -31.74
C GLU A 1152 -31.32 -19.15 -31.51
N GLU A 1153 -31.01 -17.98 -32.07
CA GLU A 1153 -29.72 -17.29 -31.89
C GLU A 1153 -29.49 -16.87 -30.43
N GLN A 1154 -30.54 -16.46 -29.71
CA GLN A 1154 -30.51 -16.17 -28.26
C GLN A 1154 -30.14 -17.42 -27.45
N LEU A 1155 -30.69 -18.59 -27.82
CA LEU A 1155 -30.38 -19.87 -27.16
C LEU A 1155 -28.97 -20.34 -27.45
N ASP A 1156 -28.50 -20.22 -28.70
CA ASP A 1156 -27.10 -20.51 -29.06
C ASP A 1156 -26.13 -19.57 -28.36
N PHE A 1157 -26.44 -18.27 -28.30
CA PHE A 1157 -25.63 -17.27 -27.60
C PHE A 1157 -25.53 -17.60 -26.11
N TYR A 1158 -26.65 -17.94 -25.46
CA TYR A 1158 -26.64 -18.38 -24.06
C TYR A 1158 -25.74 -19.61 -23.86
N LEU A 1159 -25.92 -20.66 -24.67
CA LEU A 1159 -25.14 -21.90 -24.58
C LEU A 1159 -23.65 -21.66 -24.87
N GLN A 1160 -23.32 -20.69 -25.73
CA GLN A 1160 -21.94 -20.28 -25.99
C GLN A 1160 -21.32 -19.50 -24.82
N GLN A 1161 -22.03 -18.52 -24.24
CA GLN A 1161 -21.51 -17.70 -23.14
C GLN A 1161 -21.41 -18.50 -21.84
N ALA A 1162 -22.37 -19.40 -21.56
CA ALA A 1162 -22.35 -20.25 -20.37
C ALA A 1162 -21.19 -21.27 -20.35
N GLY A 1163 -20.52 -21.51 -21.48
CA GLY A 1163 -19.35 -22.41 -21.59
C GLY A 1163 -19.64 -23.91 -21.42
N GLU A 1164 -20.88 -24.28 -21.08
CA GLU A 1164 -21.30 -25.65 -20.80
C GLU A 1164 -21.33 -26.52 -22.05
N THR A 1165 -20.48 -27.55 -22.11
CA THR A 1165 -20.39 -28.46 -23.27
C THR A 1165 -21.53 -29.48 -23.41
N ARG A 1166 -22.62 -29.41 -22.60
CA ARG A 1166 -23.61 -30.52 -22.48
C ARG A 1166 -25.09 -30.17 -22.30
N MET A 1167 -25.50 -28.93 -22.01
CA MET A 1167 -26.94 -28.59 -22.06
C MET A 1167 -27.42 -28.46 -23.51
N THR A 1168 -28.61 -28.98 -23.86
CA THR A 1168 -29.15 -28.85 -25.22
C THR A 1168 -30.19 -27.73 -25.32
N ARG A 1169 -30.42 -27.20 -26.53
CA ARG A 1169 -31.51 -26.25 -26.79
C ARG A 1169 -32.90 -26.79 -26.38
N LYS A 1170 -33.09 -28.11 -26.37
CA LYS A 1170 -34.36 -28.73 -25.93
C LYS A 1170 -34.57 -28.52 -24.44
N ASP A 1171 -33.53 -28.74 -23.65
CA ASP A 1171 -33.59 -28.66 -22.19
C ASP A 1171 -33.73 -27.20 -21.74
N LEU A 1172 -32.98 -26.29 -22.38
CA LEU A 1172 -33.11 -24.84 -22.17
C LEU A 1172 -34.52 -24.33 -22.54
N LYS A 1173 -35.15 -24.86 -23.59
CA LYS A 1173 -36.56 -24.55 -23.93
C LYS A 1173 -37.57 -25.08 -22.90
N ILE A 1174 -37.34 -26.25 -22.31
CA ILE A 1174 -38.17 -26.78 -21.21
C ILE A 1174 -38.03 -25.87 -19.97
N MET A 1175 -36.78 -25.52 -19.61
CA MET A 1175 -36.48 -24.61 -18.51
C MET A 1175 -37.16 -23.25 -18.68
N LEU A 1176 -36.99 -22.59 -19.84
CA LEU A 1176 -37.62 -21.30 -20.14
C LEU A 1176 -39.16 -21.36 -20.09
N LYS A 1177 -39.76 -22.42 -20.63
CA LYS A 1177 -41.21 -22.62 -20.61
C LYS A 1177 -41.74 -22.74 -19.17
N LEU A 1178 -41.03 -23.49 -18.32
CA LEU A 1178 -41.35 -23.64 -16.90
C LEU A 1178 -41.14 -22.33 -16.12
N PHE A 1179 -40.05 -21.61 -16.40
CA PHE A 1179 -39.73 -20.32 -15.77
C PHE A 1179 -40.81 -19.27 -16.09
N LYS A 1180 -41.22 -19.14 -17.37
CA LYS A 1180 -42.33 -18.27 -17.78
C LYS A 1180 -43.66 -18.69 -17.14
N ALA A 1181 -43.94 -19.99 -17.03
CA ALA A 1181 -45.16 -20.49 -16.38
C ALA A 1181 -45.22 -20.16 -14.88
N ASN A 1182 -44.11 -20.35 -14.16
CA ASN A 1182 -43.99 -20.06 -12.73
C ASN A 1182 -44.01 -18.55 -12.44
N LEU A 1183 -43.28 -17.73 -13.22
CA LEU A 1183 -43.34 -16.26 -13.12
C LEU A 1183 -44.76 -15.75 -13.32
N ARG A 1184 -45.46 -16.26 -14.33
CA ARG A 1184 -46.86 -15.90 -14.58
C ARG A 1184 -47.77 -16.31 -13.43
N ALA A 1185 -47.67 -17.54 -12.93
CA ALA A 1185 -48.44 -17.99 -11.79
C ALA A 1185 -48.18 -17.14 -10.52
N MET A 1186 -46.95 -16.65 -10.33
CA MET A 1186 -46.59 -15.73 -9.23
C MET A 1186 -47.19 -14.33 -9.42
N ARG A 1187 -47.08 -13.76 -10.62
CA ARG A 1187 -47.57 -12.41 -10.96
C ARG A 1187 -49.09 -12.32 -10.95
N ASP A 1188 -49.75 -13.33 -11.50
CA ASP A 1188 -51.20 -13.36 -11.68
C ASP A 1188 -51.93 -13.78 -10.36
N TYR A 1189 -51.19 -14.02 -9.26
CA TYR A 1189 -51.73 -14.44 -7.95
C TYR A 1189 -51.90 -13.27 -6.96
N LEU A 1190 -53.14 -13.13 -6.46
CA LEU A 1190 -53.49 -12.22 -5.36
C LEU A 1190 -53.91 -13.03 -4.13
N PRO A 1191 -53.01 -13.26 -3.16
CA PRO A 1191 -53.33 -14.02 -1.95
C PRO A 1191 -54.34 -13.29 -1.03
N PRO A 1192 -55.18 -14.04 -0.28
CA PRO A 1192 -55.86 -13.53 0.90
C PRO A 1192 -54.89 -13.37 2.08
N THR A 1193 -55.38 -12.97 3.26
CA THR A 1193 -54.58 -12.93 4.49
C THR A 1193 -54.26 -14.32 5.04
N TYR A 1194 -53.20 -14.43 5.83
CA TYR A 1194 -52.74 -15.66 6.47
C TYR A 1194 -52.87 -15.54 8.00
N PRO A 1195 -53.68 -16.40 8.65
CA PRO A 1195 -53.90 -16.36 10.10
C PRO A 1195 -52.76 -17.01 10.91
N GLY A 1196 -51.68 -17.45 10.26
CA GLY A 1196 -50.46 -17.93 10.90
C GLY A 1196 -49.42 -16.82 11.08
N LYS A 1197 -48.25 -17.20 11.58
CA LYS A 1197 -47.06 -16.34 11.68
C LYS A 1197 -46.10 -16.67 10.52
N ILE A 1198 -45.40 -15.67 10.01
CA ILE A 1198 -44.41 -15.86 8.93
C ILE A 1198 -42.99 -15.68 9.48
N HIS A 1199 -42.08 -16.57 9.10
CA HIS A 1199 -40.64 -16.41 9.27
C HIS A 1199 -40.03 -16.05 7.91
N PHE A 1200 -39.41 -14.88 7.79
CA PHE A 1200 -38.92 -14.35 6.52
C PHE A 1200 -37.41 -14.16 6.54
N PHE A 1201 -36.70 -14.87 5.67
CA PHE A 1201 -35.25 -14.85 5.57
C PHE A 1201 -34.88 -13.91 4.40
N LEU A 1202 -34.36 -12.73 4.74
CA LEU A 1202 -34.15 -11.61 3.82
C LEU A 1202 -32.67 -11.51 3.44
N ALA A 1203 -32.35 -11.63 2.15
CA ALA A 1203 -31.01 -11.35 1.64
C ALA A 1203 -30.62 -9.89 1.91
N ARG A 1204 -29.39 -9.65 2.36
CA ARG A 1204 -28.88 -8.30 2.70
C ARG A 1204 -28.39 -7.53 1.48
N GLU A 1205 -27.87 -8.22 0.47
CA GLU A 1205 -27.44 -7.62 -0.78
C GLU A 1205 -28.58 -7.56 -1.79
N ARG A 1206 -28.57 -6.52 -2.64
CA ARG A 1206 -29.62 -6.25 -3.63
C ARG A 1206 -29.01 -5.82 -4.95
N ASP A 1207 -29.24 -6.64 -5.96
CA ASP A 1207 -29.15 -6.26 -7.37
C ASP A 1207 -30.35 -5.38 -7.80
N GLU A 1208 -30.40 -5.00 -9.07
CA GLU A 1208 -31.46 -4.16 -9.63
C GLU A 1208 -32.65 -4.93 -10.22
N PHE A 1209 -32.51 -6.24 -10.44
CA PHE A 1209 -33.54 -7.10 -11.04
C PHE A 1209 -34.55 -7.56 -9.98
N ASN A 1210 -34.06 -7.86 -8.78
CA ASN A 1210 -34.85 -8.31 -7.64
C ASN A 1210 -35.51 -7.16 -6.87
N ALA A 1211 -36.62 -7.47 -6.21
CA ALA A 1211 -37.36 -6.50 -5.41
C ALA A 1211 -36.51 -5.94 -4.27
N LYS A 1212 -36.43 -4.60 -4.16
CA LYS A 1212 -35.61 -3.90 -3.16
C LYS A 1212 -36.13 -4.07 -1.72
N THR A 1213 -37.41 -4.38 -1.56
CA THR A 1213 -38.11 -4.50 -0.27
C THR A 1213 -39.10 -5.67 -0.27
N PRO A 1214 -38.65 -6.91 -0.50
CA PRO A 1214 -39.54 -8.03 -0.84
C PRO A 1214 -40.48 -8.41 0.31
N ALA A 1215 -40.05 -8.19 1.57
CA ALA A 1215 -40.84 -8.48 2.76
C ALA A 1215 -42.07 -7.57 2.97
N LEU A 1216 -42.15 -6.37 2.36
CA LEU A 1216 -43.15 -5.37 2.76
C LEU A 1216 -44.60 -5.81 2.55
N GLY A 1217 -44.97 -6.30 1.36
CA GLY A 1217 -46.35 -6.76 1.11
C GLY A 1217 -46.74 -8.02 1.89
N TRP A 1218 -45.77 -8.78 2.43
CA TRP A 1218 -46.05 -9.89 3.34
C TRP A 1218 -46.44 -9.43 4.75
N ILE A 1219 -46.07 -8.21 5.17
CA ILE A 1219 -46.50 -7.63 6.46
C ILE A 1219 -48.02 -7.45 6.48
N GLU A 1220 -48.59 -6.93 5.39
CA GLU A 1220 -50.03 -6.66 5.28
C GLU A 1220 -50.88 -7.94 5.21
N LEU A 1221 -50.27 -9.06 4.83
CA LEU A 1221 -50.92 -10.36 4.69
C LEU A 1221 -50.77 -11.26 5.94
N ALA A 1222 -49.92 -10.91 6.91
CA ALA A 1222 -49.60 -11.75 8.07
C ALA A 1222 -50.37 -11.34 9.34
N GLU A 1223 -51.51 -11.98 9.63
CA GLU A 1223 -52.38 -11.57 10.75
C GLU A 1223 -51.73 -11.73 12.13
N LYS A 1224 -50.81 -12.69 12.29
CA LYS A 1224 -49.98 -12.85 13.51
C LYS A 1224 -48.57 -12.25 13.37
N GLY A 1225 -48.36 -11.43 12.33
CA GLY A 1225 -47.10 -10.76 12.03
C GLY A 1225 -46.02 -11.65 11.42
N ILE A 1226 -44.90 -10.99 11.12
CA ILE A 1226 -43.75 -11.55 10.41
C ILE A 1226 -42.47 -11.29 11.21
N GLU A 1227 -41.61 -12.30 11.35
CA GLU A 1227 -40.24 -12.14 11.86
C GLU A 1227 -39.27 -12.13 10.68
N ILE A 1228 -38.48 -11.06 10.56
CA ILE A 1228 -37.55 -10.85 9.45
C ILE A 1228 -36.11 -11.07 9.93
N TYR A 1229 -35.40 -12.01 9.29
CA TYR A 1229 -34.02 -12.39 9.58
C TYR A 1229 -33.14 -11.98 8.40
N GLY A 1230 -32.26 -10.99 8.60
CA GLY A 1230 -31.34 -10.55 7.55
C GLY A 1230 -30.15 -11.52 7.38
N ILE A 1231 -30.05 -12.20 6.25
CA ILE A 1231 -29.00 -13.15 5.89
C ILE A 1231 -27.99 -12.48 4.93
N PRO A 1232 -26.67 -12.68 5.08
CA PRO A 1232 -25.68 -12.25 4.06
C PRO A 1232 -25.98 -12.82 2.66
N GLY A 1233 -25.38 -12.25 1.61
CA GLY A 1233 -25.63 -12.65 0.23
C GLY A 1233 -26.85 -11.96 -0.41
N ASN A 1234 -27.09 -12.32 -1.68
CA ASN A 1234 -28.14 -11.81 -2.55
C ASN A 1234 -29.25 -12.86 -2.80
N HIS A 1235 -30.20 -12.56 -3.70
CA HIS A 1235 -31.35 -13.43 -3.99
C HIS A 1235 -31.00 -14.87 -4.41
N ILE A 1236 -29.86 -15.06 -5.07
CA ILE A 1236 -29.36 -16.38 -5.50
C ILE A 1236 -28.39 -16.96 -4.47
N THR A 1237 -27.45 -16.16 -3.97
CA THR A 1237 -26.38 -16.65 -3.08
C THR A 1237 -26.84 -16.94 -1.65
N ILE A 1238 -28.02 -16.46 -1.22
CA ILE A 1238 -28.59 -16.77 0.12
C ILE A 1238 -28.78 -18.27 0.40
N ASN A 1239 -28.98 -19.10 -0.63
CA ASN A 1239 -29.05 -20.57 -0.51
C ASN A 1239 -27.76 -21.29 -0.96
N LYS A 1240 -26.66 -20.55 -1.21
CA LYS A 1240 -25.34 -21.11 -1.53
C LYS A 1240 -24.32 -20.82 -0.43
N GLU A 1241 -23.26 -21.60 -0.34
CA GLU A 1241 -22.10 -21.25 0.49
C GLU A 1241 -21.49 -19.88 0.14
N PRO A 1242 -20.96 -19.13 1.12
CA PRO A 1242 -20.96 -19.40 2.57
C PRO A 1242 -22.26 -18.96 3.29
N HIS A 1243 -23.20 -18.32 2.59
CA HIS A 1243 -24.35 -17.67 3.20
C HIS A 1243 -25.44 -18.66 3.66
N VAL A 1244 -25.55 -19.80 2.97
CA VAL A 1244 -26.47 -20.90 3.34
C VAL A 1244 -26.22 -21.42 4.75
N GLN A 1245 -24.99 -21.36 5.25
CA GLN A 1245 -24.65 -21.69 6.65
C GLN A 1245 -25.36 -20.76 7.65
N HIS A 1246 -25.45 -19.46 7.31
CA HIS A 1246 -26.15 -18.47 8.13
C HIS A 1246 -27.68 -18.61 8.01
N LEU A 1247 -28.18 -18.94 6.81
CA LEU A 1247 -29.60 -19.27 6.60
C LEU A 1247 -30.00 -20.49 7.44
N ALA A 1248 -29.24 -21.59 7.32
CA ALA A 1248 -29.48 -22.85 8.03
C ALA A 1248 -29.42 -22.69 9.55
N ALA A 1249 -28.40 -22.00 10.09
CA ALA A 1249 -28.27 -21.78 11.53
C ALA A 1249 -29.49 -21.05 12.13
N ILE A 1250 -29.98 -20.00 11.46
CA ILE A 1250 -31.14 -19.24 11.93
C ILE A 1250 -32.45 -20.00 11.69
N LEU A 1251 -32.57 -20.73 10.57
CA LEU A 1251 -33.70 -21.60 10.28
C LEU A 1251 -33.82 -22.73 11.31
N GLN A 1252 -32.72 -23.39 11.67
CA GLN A 1252 -32.66 -24.41 12.72
C GLN A 1252 -33.09 -23.84 14.08
N GLU A 1253 -32.67 -22.63 14.42
CA GLU A 1253 -33.14 -21.98 15.66
C GLU A 1253 -34.66 -21.77 15.63
N CYS A 1254 -35.21 -21.34 14.50
CA CYS A 1254 -36.66 -21.13 14.32
C CYS A 1254 -37.46 -22.44 14.39
N LEU A 1255 -36.95 -23.52 13.80
CA LEU A 1255 -37.51 -24.87 13.90
C LEU A 1255 -37.49 -25.37 15.35
N ASN A 1256 -36.37 -25.22 16.06
CA ASN A 1256 -36.21 -25.64 17.46
C ASN A 1256 -37.12 -24.85 18.42
N ARG A 1257 -37.32 -23.54 18.15
CA ARG A 1257 -38.30 -22.68 18.86
C ARG A 1257 -39.76 -23.07 18.58
N SER A 1258 -40.03 -23.79 17.49
CA SER A 1258 -41.37 -24.29 17.13
C SER A 1258 -41.65 -25.66 17.75
N LEU A 1259 -40.65 -26.57 17.73
CA LEU A 1259 -40.71 -27.85 18.45
C LEU A 1259 -41.00 -27.65 19.95
N THR A 1260 -40.32 -26.71 20.60
CA THR A 1260 -40.49 -26.42 22.05
C THR A 1260 -41.85 -25.81 22.42
N ARG A 1261 -42.69 -25.43 21.45
CA ARG A 1261 -44.10 -25.03 21.66
C ARG A 1261 -45.10 -26.16 21.43
N SER A 1262 -44.64 -27.30 20.92
CA SER A 1262 -45.49 -28.44 20.54
C SER A 1262 -45.75 -29.44 21.69
N SER A 1263 -45.29 -29.14 22.92
CA SER A 1263 -45.64 -29.91 24.11
C SER A 1263 -46.88 -29.30 24.79
N PRO A 1264 -48.03 -30.01 24.81
CA PRO A 1264 -49.01 -29.85 25.88
C PRO A 1264 -48.46 -30.47 27.19
N PHE A 1265 -49.34 -30.63 28.18
CA PHE A 1265 -49.13 -31.55 29.31
C PHE A 1265 -49.11 -33.02 28.85
#